data_AF-A0A0R3TP55-F1
#
_entry.id   AF-A0A0R3TP55-F1
#
_cell.length_a   1.000
_cell.length_b   1.000
_cell.length_c   1.000
_cell.angle_alpha   90.00
_cell.angle_beta   90.00
_cell.angle_gamma   90.00
#
_symmetry.space_group_name_H-M   'P 1'
#
loop_
_entity.id
_entity.type
_entity.pdbx_description
1 polymer ?
#
loop_
_entity_poly.entity_id
_entity_poly.type
_entity_poly.pdbx_seq_one_letter_code
_entity_poly.pdbx_strand_id
1 'polypeptide(L)'
;MLVVPSKDTNANVASEVTIDYDESMDVGKIFADRCRERRDTSEGIIAIEVLICLMKCRNIRTVQGLDEMVNDAVKKLQKTNESNCSVKSACDIFQHFITMANLDVTLSYEQLKKMLLDRARMYLRKMKGFRDNIARNTNHLIGSNFKLLTHAKSRNVVHSLSYIVNNEKNPRSLHCYVTQSMPSKSGELMVKELAKHGVSCTLVPDTAVGYIMPEIDAVVLGAEAVVESGGVLNALGSCSVAMIACTLRKPVYVLVESFKFLRVYPFNQSYIPDELKWKHHKQPTALSIADGSVDAEKDNENVPAPASTSKYDTWVNIKNSNSEKPKTEVPSIDYTSPNYITALITDLGILDTAALYLMGRLFPLLCVIVALASNVAYSKPNPNGSKLLILFIDGLRHDYFDHVYDTGGVYQMRDNGCHVPKVKPLFPSNCFTNIHALFAGRQSEHFNSFNLTTGIHFRHRDLLWFRAAEEGKNVKLYHFPFCPDIREKGIRCVPRRKYWKYTLKSTLATAMHSLANETTDLAIVYYDELDTIAHHSGSSMDVMMENDTIFTVDEAILSVVEHIKIHPEENINFAIVSDHGMTDIKGFVTAEHRFFWFDIIRVVNHGAVAGLWPKPGAFKEVYEFVRRDSDYYKTYTPESLPMQAWPSSELPPIVVVATPPYFIDISYHPFRALDHLNPQKLPRKLKAGHGYLSTVEDMLTTFLAYGPAFTQGCGINNNGSFFTYDVFPIIHKALFSKPPPPVATSSTTPKPTESKTTTTTSTTTTTTITTSPSVATTTMQTPKPEAISSAGQSSGWEFKFALGMICTLFAIILLLGLVIVRLLRKKYVRDDRVRLFDSFTEAKFFVGNENQQHQVDGMRDSRV
;
A
#
# COMPACT_ATOMS: atom_id res chain seq x y z
N MET A 1 -2.40 -16.67 12.08
CA MET A 1 -3.07 -17.98 12.04
C MET A 1 -2.21 -18.97 12.80
N LEU A 2 -2.56 -19.34 14.03
CA LEU A 2 -1.89 -20.37 14.84
C LEU A 2 -2.98 -21.17 15.55
N VAL A 3 -3.05 -22.47 15.23
CA VAL A 3 -4.05 -23.39 15.79
C VAL A 3 -3.58 -23.83 17.19
N VAL A 4 -4.53 -23.96 18.11
CA VAL A 4 -4.31 -24.42 19.49
C VAL A 4 -4.37 -25.96 19.53
N PRO A 5 -3.33 -26.66 19.98
CA PRO A 5 -3.49 -27.97 20.62
C PRO A 5 -3.85 -27.74 22.09
N SER A 6 -4.97 -28.30 22.53
CA SER A 6 -5.34 -28.30 23.96
C SER A 6 -4.86 -29.57 24.64
N LYS A 7 -4.74 -29.50 25.97
CA LYS A 7 -4.34 -30.58 26.89
C LYS A 7 -2.90 -31.09 26.76
N ASP A 8 -2.04 -30.50 27.58
CA ASP A 8 -1.33 -31.31 28.57
C ASP A 8 -1.43 -30.61 29.94
N THR A 9 -2.00 -31.33 30.91
CA THR A 9 -2.16 -30.88 32.30
C THR A 9 -1.14 -31.60 33.17
N ASN A 10 -0.60 -30.88 34.17
CA ASN A 10 0.34 -31.33 35.20
C ASN A 10 1.83 -31.40 34.82
N ALA A 11 2.48 -30.24 34.95
CA ALA A 11 3.86 -30.18 35.42
C ALA A 11 3.97 -29.03 36.44
N ASN A 12 4.07 -29.36 37.73
CA ASN A 12 4.36 -28.40 38.79
C ASN A 12 5.80 -27.90 38.64
N VAL A 13 5.98 -26.61 38.36
CA VAL A 13 7.25 -25.90 38.61
C VAL A 13 6.92 -24.58 39.29
N ALA A 14 7.56 -24.35 40.44
CA ALA A 14 7.25 -23.28 41.37
C ALA A 14 7.79 -21.89 40.93
N SER A 15 7.46 -20.89 41.76
CA SER A 15 7.86 -19.47 41.69
C SER A 15 7.38 -18.66 40.47
N GLU A 16 6.08 -18.30 40.45
CA GLU A 16 5.75 -16.93 40.05
C GLU A 16 6.45 -16.00 41.06
N VAL A 17 7.49 -15.30 40.63
CA VAL A 17 8.11 -14.23 41.42
C VAL A 17 7.09 -13.11 41.53
N THR A 18 6.41 -13.04 42.66
CA THR A 18 5.59 -11.89 43.05
C THR A 18 6.54 -10.72 43.30
N ILE A 19 6.63 -9.84 42.30
CA ILE A 19 7.17 -8.49 42.51
C ILE A 19 6.10 -7.75 43.31
N ASP A 20 6.44 -7.36 44.53
CA ASP A 20 5.61 -6.44 45.31
C ASP A 20 5.74 -5.07 44.64
N TYR A 21 4.66 -4.62 44.01
CA TYR A 21 4.67 -3.46 43.11
C TYR A 21 3.86 -2.33 43.73
N ASP A 22 4.56 -1.38 44.36
CA ASP A 22 3.96 -0.13 44.81
C ASP A 22 3.76 0.81 43.59
N GLU A 23 2.61 1.48 43.54
CA GLU A 23 2.25 2.44 42.50
C GLU A 23 3.23 3.61 42.39
N SER A 24 4.01 3.87 43.45
CA SER A 24 5.06 4.89 43.52
C SER A 24 6.38 4.54 42.80
N MET A 25 6.61 3.28 42.44
CA MET A 25 7.95 2.81 42.05
C MET A 25 8.35 3.09 40.59
N ASP A 26 9.61 3.49 40.41
CA ASP A 26 10.23 3.69 39.09
C ASP A 26 10.50 2.37 38.35
N VAL A 27 9.81 2.20 37.21
CA VAL A 27 9.96 1.09 36.26
C VAL A 27 11.42 0.90 35.82
N GLY A 28 12.13 2.00 35.54
CA GLY A 28 13.51 1.96 35.06
C GLY A 28 14.45 1.42 36.12
N LYS A 29 14.30 1.86 37.37
CA LYS A 29 15.04 1.33 38.52
C LYS A 29 14.79 -0.16 38.73
N ILE A 30 13.53 -0.60 38.76
CA ILE A 30 13.18 -2.04 38.93
C ILE A 30 13.87 -2.88 37.85
N PHE A 31 13.80 -2.46 36.60
CA PHE A 31 14.44 -3.16 35.48
C PHE A 31 15.97 -3.23 35.64
N ALA A 32 16.61 -2.11 35.96
CA ALA A 32 18.06 -2.03 36.15
C ALA A 32 18.52 -2.94 37.31
N ASP A 33 17.83 -2.92 38.44
CA ASP A 33 18.15 -3.76 39.60
C ASP A 33 17.96 -5.26 39.28
N ARG A 34 16.88 -5.65 38.59
CA ARG A 34 16.69 -7.04 38.12
C ARG A 34 17.76 -7.50 37.14
N CYS A 35 18.25 -6.64 36.24
CA CYS A 35 19.36 -6.95 35.35
C CYS A 35 20.67 -7.18 36.11
N ARG A 36 20.90 -6.45 37.21
CA ARG A 36 22.09 -6.60 38.06
C ARG A 36 22.04 -7.89 38.89
N GLU A 37 20.87 -8.26 39.40
CA GLU A 37 20.60 -9.53 40.08
C GLU A 37 20.78 -10.74 39.15
N ARG A 38 20.11 -10.74 38.00
CA ARG A 38 19.98 -11.90 37.10
C ARG A 38 20.83 -11.77 35.85
N ARG A 39 22.14 -11.57 36.01
CA ARG A 39 23.11 -11.36 34.91
C ARG A 39 23.13 -12.46 33.83
N ASP A 40 22.70 -13.68 34.16
CA ASP A 40 22.55 -14.74 33.16
C ASP A 40 21.27 -14.63 32.32
N THR A 41 20.20 -14.00 32.82
CA THR A 41 18.96 -13.78 32.06
C THR A 41 19.16 -12.66 31.03
N SER A 42 18.60 -12.81 29.82
CA SER A 42 18.63 -11.73 28.81
C SER A 42 17.76 -10.55 29.26
N GLU A 43 18.24 -9.35 28.97
CA GLU A 43 17.66 -8.07 29.33
C GLU A 43 16.25 -7.93 28.71
N GLY A 44 16.05 -8.39 27.46
CA GLY A 44 14.72 -8.46 26.85
C GLY A 44 13.73 -9.40 27.54
N ILE A 45 14.20 -10.49 28.17
CA ILE A 45 13.33 -11.37 28.97
C ILE A 45 12.91 -10.66 30.26
N ILE A 46 13.85 -9.97 30.92
CA ILE A 46 13.57 -9.16 32.13
C ILE A 46 12.60 -8.02 31.80
N ALA A 47 12.74 -7.37 30.64
CA ALA A 47 11.83 -6.33 30.18
C ALA A 47 10.38 -6.85 30.06
N ILE A 48 10.17 -8.03 29.46
CA ILE A 48 8.84 -8.65 29.37
C ILE A 48 8.32 -9.06 30.76
N GLU A 49 9.17 -9.59 31.65
CA GLU A 49 8.78 -9.90 33.03
C GLU A 49 8.28 -8.64 33.78
N VAL A 50 8.96 -7.50 33.63
CA VAL A 50 8.55 -6.20 34.21
C VAL A 50 7.23 -5.70 33.59
N LEU A 51 7.07 -5.76 32.26
CA LEU A 51 5.84 -5.34 31.58
C LEU A 51 4.63 -6.19 31.97
N ILE A 52 4.78 -7.52 32.11
CA ILE A 52 3.73 -8.40 32.64
C ILE A 52 3.36 -8.02 34.07
N CYS A 53 4.34 -7.68 34.90
CA CYS A 53 4.06 -7.27 36.27
C CYS A 53 3.27 -5.97 36.33
N LEU A 54 3.67 -4.95 35.56
CA LEU A 54 2.94 -3.69 35.42
C LEU A 54 1.48 -3.93 35.02
N MET A 55 1.25 -4.79 34.02
CA MET A 55 -0.10 -5.18 33.60
C MET A 55 -0.91 -5.88 34.69
N LYS A 56 -0.28 -6.68 35.57
CA LYS A 56 -0.97 -7.29 36.72
C LYS A 56 -1.39 -6.22 37.74
N CYS A 57 -0.45 -5.36 38.13
CA CYS A 57 -0.59 -4.48 39.30
C CYS A 57 -1.40 -3.19 39.04
N ARG A 58 -1.34 -2.62 37.82
CA ARG A 58 -2.07 -1.38 37.51
C ARG A 58 -3.57 -1.62 37.26
N ASN A 59 -4.41 -0.83 37.92
CA ASN A 59 -5.88 -0.84 37.79
C ASN A 59 -6.36 0.01 36.59
N ILE A 60 -5.90 -0.36 35.40
CA ILE A 60 -6.35 0.21 34.12
C ILE A 60 -7.65 -0.49 33.71
N ARG A 61 -8.58 0.24 33.09
CA ARG A 61 -9.91 -0.27 32.66
C ARG A 61 -10.21 -0.11 31.16
N THR A 62 -9.29 0.42 30.37
CA THR A 62 -9.47 0.68 28.94
C THR A 62 -8.27 0.19 28.13
N VAL A 63 -8.48 -0.18 26.86
CA VAL A 63 -7.41 -0.63 25.97
C VAL A 63 -6.42 0.50 25.67
N GLN A 64 -6.93 1.72 25.50
CA GLN A 64 -6.09 2.92 25.31
C GLN A 64 -5.18 3.18 26.52
N GLY A 65 -5.71 3.15 27.75
CA GLY A 65 -4.89 3.34 28.94
C GLY A 65 -3.84 2.24 29.14
N LEU A 66 -4.12 1.02 28.65
CA LEU A 66 -3.16 -0.09 28.68
C LEU A 66 -2.01 0.15 27.70
N ASP A 67 -2.33 0.60 26.47
CA ASP A 67 -1.34 0.97 25.47
C ASP A 67 -0.48 2.15 25.93
N GLU A 68 -1.09 3.22 26.46
CA GLU A 68 -0.40 4.37 27.04
C GLU A 68 0.56 3.98 28.19
N MET A 69 0.12 3.12 29.12
CA MET A 69 0.96 2.61 30.21
C MET A 69 2.14 1.77 29.70
N VAL A 70 1.91 0.86 28.75
CA VAL A 70 2.99 0.06 28.17
C VAL A 70 3.97 0.93 27.40
N ASN A 71 3.49 1.93 26.66
CA ASN A 71 4.35 2.86 25.91
C ASN A 71 5.21 3.73 26.83
N ASP A 72 4.68 4.20 27.97
CA ASP A 72 5.48 4.89 29.00
C ASP A 72 6.50 3.96 29.65
N ALA A 73 6.10 2.74 30.01
CA ALA A 73 7.00 1.74 30.57
C ALA A 73 8.14 1.38 29.61
N VAL A 74 7.86 1.10 28.35
CA VAL A 74 8.86 0.82 27.30
C VAL A 74 9.86 1.96 27.17
N LYS A 75 9.39 3.22 27.15
CA LYS A 75 10.28 4.40 27.15
C LYS A 75 11.17 4.45 28.40
N LYS A 76 10.66 4.11 29.59
CA LYS A 76 11.46 4.07 30.84
C LYS A 76 12.51 2.95 30.81
N LEU A 77 12.14 1.75 30.33
CA LEU A 77 13.06 0.62 30.15
C LEU A 77 14.20 0.98 29.19
N GLN A 78 13.88 1.59 28.04
CA GLN A 78 14.85 1.99 27.02
C GLN A 78 15.82 3.08 27.48
N LYS A 79 15.45 3.90 28.47
CA LYS A 79 16.28 4.97 29.06
C LYS A 79 17.31 4.49 30.10
N THR A 80 17.39 3.19 30.37
CA THR A 80 18.35 2.61 31.34
C THR A 80 19.70 2.26 30.70
N ASN A 81 20.77 2.14 31.50
CA ASN A 81 22.11 1.74 31.01
C ASN A 81 22.22 0.25 30.69
N GLU A 82 21.32 -0.52 31.30
CA GLU A 82 21.10 -1.94 31.15
C GLU A 82 20.30 -2.27 29.87
N SER A 83 19.72 -1.26 29.20
CA SER A 83 19.03 -1.43 27.93
C SER A 83 19.99 -1.80 26.77
N ASN A 84 19.53 -2.68 25.89
CA ASN A 84 20.23 -3.12 24.68
C ASN A 84 19.23 -3.43 23.55
N CYS A 85 19.73 -3.88 22.39
CA CYS A 85 18.89 -4.23 21.24
C CYS A 85 17.81 -5.28 21.59
N SER A 86 18.12 -6.23 22.48
CA SER A 86 17.17 -7.27 22.92
C SER A 86 16.01 -6.73 23.77
N VAL A 87 16.22 -5.62 24.50
CA VAL A 87 15.14 -4.91 25.21
C VAL A 87 14.19 -4.29 24.19
N LYS A 88 14.73 -3.61 23.16
CA LYS A 88 13.89 -3.02 22.11
C LYS A 88 13.06 -4.10 21.39
N SER A 89 13.68 -5.20 20.95
CA SER A 89 12.97 -6.24 20.21
C SER A 89 11.89 -6.93 21.06
N ALA A 90 12.19 -7.19 22.34
CA ALA A 90 11.23 -7.74 23.28
C ALA A 90 10.03 -6.81 23.55
N CYS A 91 10.28 -5.50 23.64
CA CYS A 91 9.23 -4.49 23.80
C CYS A 91 8.37 -4.35 22.52
N ASP A 92 9.00 -4.29 21.34
CA ASP A 92 8.31 -4.21 20.04
C ASP A 92 7.36 -5.42 19.87
N ILE A 93 7.81 -6.63 20.23
CA ILE A 93 7.00 -7.86 20.21
C ILE A 93 5.82 -7.77 21.21
N PHE A 94 6.08 -7.24 22.41
CA PHE A 94 5.06 -7.11 23.46
C PHE A 94 3.95 -6.11 23.08
N GLN A 95 4.34 -4.94 22.57
CA GLN A 95 3.40 -3.93 22.03
C GLN A 95 2.55 -4.52 20.90
N HIS A 96 3.17 -5.25 19.97
CA HIS A 96 2.44 -5.88 18.85
C HIS A 96 1.35 -6.86 19.33
N PHE A 97 1.57 -7.60 20.43
CA PHE A 97 0.52 -8.45 21.01
C PHE A 97 -0.69 -7.67 21.52
N ILE A 98 -0.48 -6.46 22.06
CA ILE A 98 -1.54 -5.57 22.55
C ILE A 98 -2.31 -4.98 21.36
N THR A 99 -1.61 -4.42 20.37
CA THR A 99 -2.22 -3.84 19.16
C THR A 99 -3.07 -4.87 18.40
N MET A 100 -2.55 -6.10 18.23
CA MET A 100 -3.28 -7.17 17.54
C MET A 100 -4.53 -7.63 18.29
N ALA A 101 -4.54 -7.54 19.62
CA ALA A 101 -5.71 -7.91 20.42
C ALA A 101 -6.81 -6.84 20.44
N ASN A 102 -6.49 -5.59 20.07
CA ASN A 102 -7.47 -4.52 19.88
C ASN A 102 -8.32 -4.67 18.60
N LEU A 103 -7.97 -5.62 17.71
CA LEU A 103 -8.74 -5.93 16.50
C LEU A 103 -9.90 -6.91 16.76
N ASP A 104 -9.88 -7.63 17.87
CA ASP A 104 -10.97 -8.53 18.31
C ASP A 104 -12.01 -7.75 19.12
N VAL A 105 -12.91 -7.03 18.43
CA VAL A 105 -13.94 -6.11 19.00
C VAL A 105 -14.97 -6.81 19.92
N THR A 106 -14.88 -8.12 20.11
CA THR A 106 -15.88 -8.96 20.80
C THR A 106 -15.55 -9.32 22.25
N LEU A 107 -14.37 -8.95 22.77
CA LEU A 107 -13.92 -9.32 24.13
C LEU A 107 -14.15 -8.21 25.16
N SER A 108 -14.51 -8.59 26.39
CA SER A 108 -14.49 -7.65 27.51
C SER A 108 -13.05 -7.32 27.93
N TYR A 109 -12.85 -6.16 28.57
CA TYR A 109 -11.51 -5.74 29.00
C TYR A 109 -10.81 -6.76 29.92
N GLU A 110 -11.55 -7.40 30.84
CA GLU A 110 -10.98 -8.45 31.72
C GLU A 110 -10.59 -9.71 30.95
N GLN A 111 -11.39 -10.11 29.94
CA GLN A 111 -11.06 -11.24 29.06
C GLN A 111 -9.83 -10.93 28.21
N LEU A 112 -9.73 -9.71 27.68
CA LEU A 112 -8.58 -9.20 26.94
C LEU A 112 -7.32 -9.16 27.81
N LYS A 113 -7.39 -8.56 29.00
CA LYS A 113 -6.29 -8.49 29.98
C LYS A 113 -5.78 -9.88 30.34
N LYS A 114 -6.69 -10.82 30.64
CA LYS A 114 -6.36 -12.23 30.89
C LYS A 114 -5.67 -12.89 29.69
N MET A 115 -6.24 -12.75 28.50
CA MET A 115 -5.67 -13.31 27.26
C MET A 115 -4.25 -12.80 26.98
N LEU A 116 -4.01 -11.50 27.16
CA LEU A 116 -2.69 -10.90 26.97
C LEU A 116 -1.67 -11.44 27.99
N LEU A 117 -2.05 -11.50 29.27
CA LEU A 117 -1.20 -12.07 30.33
C LEU A 117 -0.88 -13.55 30.08
N ASP A 118 -1.85 -14.35 29.64
CA ASP A 118 -1.65 -15.77 29.37
C ASP A 118 -0.78 -16.02 28.12
N ARG A 119 -0.96 -15.21 27.06
CA ARG A 119 -0.07 -15.20 25.88
C ARG A 119 1.36 -14.82 26.27
N ALA A 120 1.55 -13.76 27.06
CA ALA A 120 2.86 -13.28 27.49
C ALA A 120 3.57 -14.29 28.42
N ARG A 121 2.86 -14.90 29.37
CA ARG A 121 3.36 -16.02 30.20
C ARG A 121 3.74 -17.24 29.37
N MET A 122 2.96 -17.61 28.35
CA MET A 122 3.30 -18.70 27.43
C MET A 122 4.59 -18.38 26.65
N TYR A 123 4.74 -17.13 26.20
CA TYR A 123 5.92 -16.70 25.47
C TYR A 123 7.18 -16.72 26.34
N LEU A 124 7.12 -16.18 27.56
CA LEU A 124 8.22 -16.28 28.54
C LEU A 124 8.61 -17.73 28.85
N ARG A 125 7.64 -18.64 28.99
CA ARG A 125 7.93 -20.08 29.19
C ARG A 125 8.72 -20.68 28.02
N LYS A 126 8.40 -20.30 26.78
CA LYS A 126 9.17 -20.73 25.59
C LYS A 126 10.57 -20.12 25.57
N MET A 127 10.70 -18.81 25.87
CA MET A 127 11.99 -18.10 25.87
C MET A 127 13.05 -18.74 26.76
N LYS A 128 12.66 -19.33 27.90
CA LYS A 128 13.59 -20.05 28.79
C LYS A 128 14.30 -21.23 28.11
N GLY A 129 13.66 -21.91 27.16
CA GLY A 129 14.23 -23.05 26.43
C GLY A 129 14.98 -22.69 25.13
N PHE A 130 15.06 -21.41 24.76
CA PHE A 130 15.64 -21.01 23.47
C PHE A 130 17.13 -21.34 23.37
N ARG A 131 17.91 -21.17 24.45
CA ARG A 131 19.35 -21.50 24.44
C ARG A 131 19.61 -22.99 24.27
N ASP A 132 18.78 -23.85 24.85
CA ASP A 132 18.89 -25.30 24.71
C ASP A 132 18.57 -25.76 23.28
N ASN A 133 17.62 -25.09 22.62
CA ASN A 133 17.36 -25.32 21.20
C ASN A 133 18.54 -24.87 20.34
N ILE A 134 19.09 -23.68 20.58
CA ILE A 134 20.28 -23.16 19.87
C ILE A 134 21.48 -24.08 20.07
N ALA A 135 21.74 -24.54 21.31
CA ALA A 135 22.84 -25.46 21.61
C ALA A 135 22.70 -26.81 20.89
N ARG A 136 21.49 -27.39 20.87
CA ARG A 136 21.19 -28.60 20.09
C ARG A 136 21.40 -28.40 18.60
N ASN A 137 20.92 -27.29 18.03
CA ASN A 137 21.10 -26.96 16.62
C ASN A 137 22.59 -26.75 16.27
N THR A 138 23.36 -26.08 17.14
CA THR A 138 24.80 -25.85 17.00
C THR A 138 25.60 -27.15 17.06
N ASN A 139 25.20 -28.09 17.92
CA ASN A 139 25.86 -29.38 18.09
C ASN A 139 25.90 -30.21 16.79
N HIS A 140 25.01 -29.98 15.83
CA HIS A 140 25.03 -30.65 14.53
C HIS A 140 26.04 -30.07 13.51
N LEU A 141 26.58 -28.88 13.75
CA LEU A 141 27.45 -28.16 12.79
C LEU A 141 28.93 -28.14 13.20
N ILE A 142 29.23 -28.21 14.50
CA ILE A 142 30.60 -28.25 15.02
C ILE A 142 31.08 -29.71 15.05
N GLY A 143 32.22 -30.00 14.43
CA GLY A 143 32.85 -31.32 14.45
C GLY A 143 33.78 -31.56 15.64
N SER A 144 34.34 -32.76 15.75
CA SER A 144 35.35 -33.09 16.74
C SER A 144 36.69 -32.43 16.40
N ASN A 145 37.43 -32.01 17.43
CA ASN A 145 38.73 -31.30 17.35
C ASN A 145 38.70 -29.95 16.62
N PHE A 146 37.52 -29.34 16.44
CA PHE A 146 37.39 -28.03 15.80
C PHE A 146 38.15 -26.93 16.57
N LYS A 147 38.96 -26.16 15.85
CA LYS A 147 39.48 -24.85 16.26
C LYS A 147 38.46 -23.77 15.91
N LEU A 148 37.82 -23.19 16.92
CA LEU A 148 36.79 -22.16 16.76
C LEU A 148 37.34 -20.78 17.10
N LEU A 149 36.80 -19.74 16.47
CA LEU A 149 37.03 -18.35 16.87
C LEU A 149 35.71 -17.69 17.28
N THR A 150 35.70 -16.98 18.42
CA THR A 150 34.58 -16.12 18.85
C THR A 150 35.06 -14.71 19.13
N HIS A 151 34.17 -13.74 18.91
CA HIS A 151 34.36 -12.34 19.28
C HIS A 151 33.44 -11.94 20.43
N ALA A 152 33.99 -11.25 21.43
CA ALA A 152 33.29 -10.80 22.64
C ALA A 152 32.66 -11.92 23.51
N LYS A 153 31.98 -11.53 24.60
CA LYS A 153 31.19 -12.46 25.44
C LYS A 153 29.80 -12.69 24.84
N SER A 154 29.42 -13.96 24.63
CA SER A 154 28.06 -14.34 24.25
C SER A 154 27.53 -15.51 25.10
N ARG A 155 26.37 -15.31 25.73
CA ARG A 155 25.67 -16.34 26.53
C ARG A 155 25.31 -17.58 25.69
N ASN A 156 24.88 -17.40 24.44
CA ASN A 156 24.56 -18.51 23.55
C ASN A 156 25.81 -19.30 23.14
N VAL A 157 26.95 -18.63 22.94
CA VAL A 157 28.21 -19.28 22.58
C VAL A 157 28.76 -20.09 23.76
N VAL A 158 28.77 -19.52 24.98
CA VAL A 158 29.14 -20.29 26.19
C VAL A 158 28.24 -21.52 26.31
N HIS A 159 26.92 -21.35 26.31
CA HIS A 159 25.97 -22.46 26.49
C HIS A 159 26.13 -23.56 25.43
N SER A 160 26.30 -23.18 24.16
CA SER A 160 26.41 -24.13 23.06
C SER A 160 27.74 -24.89 23.05
N LEU A 161 28.86 -24.23 23.33
CA LEU A 161 30.16 -24.90 23.42
C LEU A 161 30.24 -25.80 24.66
N SER A 162 29.74 -25.34 25.81
CA SER A 162 29.62 -26.16 27.02
C SER A 162 28.74 -27.38 26.80
N TYR A 163 27.63 -27.25 26.05
CA TYR A 163 26.76 -28.37 25.68
C TYR A 163 27.44 -29.40 24.77
N ILE A 164 28.32 -28.98 23.86
CA ILE A 164 29.05 -29.88 22.96
C ILE A 164 30.15 -30.65 23.70
N VAL A 165 30.92 -29.98 24.57
CA VAL A 165 32.01 -30.61 25.34
C VAL A 165 31.45 -31.57 26.39
N ASN A 166 30.42 -31.18 27.13
CA ASN A 166 29.82 -31.96 28.21
C ASN A 166 28.66 -32.86 27.75
N ASN A 167 28.61 -33.23 26.46
CA ASN A 167 27.54 -34.05 25.92
C ASN A 167 27.67 -35.51 26.36
N GLU A 168 26.77 -36.00 27.21
CA GLU A 168 26.79 -37.37 27.75
C GLU A 168 26.85 -38.48 26.68
N LYS A 169 26.33 -38.24 25.47
CA LYS A 169 26.22 -39.26 24.42
C LYS A 169 27.38 -39.27 23.43
N ASN A 170 28.02 -38.12 23.24
CA ASN A 170 29.13 -37.94 22.30
C ASN A 170 29.93 -36.68 22.68
N PRO A 171 30.73 -36.74 23.76
CA PRO A 171 31.53 -35.61 24.20
C PRO A 171 32.64 -35.36 23.17
N ARG A 172 32.81 -34.09 22.78
CA ARG A 172 33.77 -33.74 21.71
C ARG A 172 34.73 -32.65 22.18
N SER A 173 36.02 -32.96 22.06
CA SER A 173 37.10 -32.00 22.18
C SER A 173 36.96 -30.90 21.13
N LEU A 174 37.15 -29.65 21.55
CA LEU A 174 37.26 -28.47 20.69
C LEU A 174 38.13 -27.43 21.40
N HIS A 175 38.70 -26.50 20.64
CA HIS A 175 39.47 -25.39 21.17
C HIS A 175 38.91 -24.06 20.67
N CYS A 176 38.70 -23.09 21.55
CA CYS A 176 38.10 -21.80 21.22
C CYS A 176 39.07 -20.63 21.42
N TYR A 177 39.52 -20.03 20.33
CA TYR A 177 40.19 -18.73 20.35
C TYR A 177 39.16 -17.64 20.60
N VAL A 178 39.49 -16.71 21.51
CA VAL A 178 38.60 -15.64 21.95
C VAL A 178 39.33 -14.32 21.81
N THR A 179 38.80 -13.40 21.01
CA THR A 179 39.37 -12.04 20.90
C THR A 179 39.17 -11.25 22.19
N GLN A 180 40.09 -10.35 22.54
CA GLN A 180 39.96 -9.46 23.70
C GLN A 180 38.67 -8.62 23.65
N SER A 181 38.22 -8.22 22.46
CA SER A 181 37.08 -7.34 22.21
C SER A 181 37.26 -5.98 22.88
N MET A 182 38.29 -5.25 22.47
CA MET A 182 38.50 -3.86 22.83
C MET A 182 37.41 -2.96 22.21
N PRO A 183 36.96 -1.89 22.92
CA PRO A 183 37.42 -1.44 24.24
C PRO A 183 36.75 -2.19 25.42
N SER A 184 35.80 -3.10 25.17
CA SER A 184 34.98 -3.72 26.21
C SER A 184 35.73 -4.69 27.14
N LYS A 185 36.82 -5.31 26.64
CA LYS A 185 37.54 -6.44 27.26
C LYS A 185 36.66 -7.65 27.60
N SER A 186 35.48 -7.76 26.97
CA SER A 186 34.51 -8.82 27.29
C SER A 186 35.03 -10.23 26.95
N GLY A 187 36.03 -10.35 26.08
CA GLY A 187 36.72 -11.61 25.80
C GLY A 187 37.39 -12.24 27.01
N GLU A 188 37.93 -11.45 27.95
CA GLU A 188 38.52 -11.96 29.19
C GLU A 188 37.48 -12.66 30.07
N LEU A 189 36.24 -12.17 30.07
CA LEU A 189 35.12 -12.79 30.77
C LEU A 189 34.64 -14.05 30.03
N MET A 190 34.63 -14.01 28.70
CA MET A 190 34.26 -15.16 27.86
C MET A 190 35.20 -16.36 28.10
N VAL A 191 36.53 -16.14 28.14
CA VAL A 191 37.52 -17.19 28.46
C VAL A 191 37.30 -17.77 29.86
N LYS A 192 37.04 -16.94 30.87
CA LYS A 192 36.77 -17.40 32.24
C LYS A 192 35.52 -18.29 32.33
N GLU A 193 34.45 -17.93 31.62
CA GLU A 193 33.21 -18.72 31.59
C GLU A 193 33.38 -20.02 30.80
N LEU A 194 34.09 -20.01 29.66
CA LEU A 194 34.38 -21.21 28.89
C LEU A 194 35.24 -22.22 29.68
N ALA A 195 36.33 -21.74 30.29
CA ALA A 195 37.22 -22.57 31.11
C ALA A 195 36.50 -23.21 32.30
N LYS A 196 35.56 -22.48 32.94
CA LYS A 196 34.71 -23.00 34.03
C LYS A 196 33.86 -24.21 33.62
N HIS A 197 33.51 -24.32 32.34
CA HIS A 197 32.71 -25.43 31.78
C HIS A 197 33.56 -26.48 31.04
N GLY A 198 34.89 -26.48 31.24
CA GLY A 198 35.80 -27.45 30.63
C GLY A 198 36.13 -27.20 29.16
N VAL A 199 35.72 -26.07 28.58
CA VAL A 199 36.02 -25.72 27.19
C VAL A 199 37.44 -25.16 27.08
N SER A 200 38.32 -25.85 26.33
CA SER A 200 39.67 -25.38 26.05
C SER A 200 39.63 -24.07 25.25
N CYS A 201 40.33 -23.03 25.71
CA CYS A 201 40.28 -21.72 25.06
C CYS A 201 41.56 -20.89 25.25
N THR A 202 41.80 -19.99 24.29
CA THR A 202 42.96 -19.07 24.26
C THR A 202 42.49 -17.64 24.03
N LEU A 203 42.93 -16.69 24.87
CA LEU A 203 42.70 -15.26 24.64
C LEU A 203 43.69 -14.72 23.61
N VAL A 204 43.22 -14.01 22.59
CA VAL A 204 44.04 -13.41 21.52
C VAL A 204 43.75 -11.91 21.38
N PRO A 205 44.75 -11.07 21.03
CA PRO A 205 44.50 -9.68 20.65
C PRO A 205 43.61 -9.57 19.41
N ASP A 206 42.78 -8.54 19.34
CA ASP A 206 41.85 -8.33 18.20
C ASP A 206 42.61 -8.17 16.87
N THR A 207 43.83 -7.63 16.91
CA THR A 207 44.73 -7.50 15.76
C THR A 207 45.31 -8.84 15.27
N ALA A 208 45.29 -9.89 16.10
CA ALA A 208 45.82 -11.20 15.74
C ALA A 208 44.82 -12.06 14.94
N VAL A 209 43.58 -11.63 14.76
CA VAL A 209 42.52 -12.37 14.05
C VAL A 209 42.97 -12.84 12.66
N GLY A 210 43.59 -11.96 11.87
CA GLY A 210 44.10 -12.31 10.54
C GLY A 210 45.23 -13.34 10.54
N TYR A 211 46.06 -13.36 11.59
CA TYR A 211 47.17 -14.30 11.76
C TYR A 211 46.66 -15.72 12.10
N ILE A 212 45.67 -15.83 13.00
CA ILE A 212 45.15 -17.14 13.43
C ILE A 212 44.10 -17.73 12.49
N MET A 213 43.36 -16.91 11.73
CA MET A 213 42.21 -17.38 10.92
C MET A 213 42.51 -18.57 9.98
N PRO A 214 43.71 -18.72 9.36
CA PRO A 214 44.04 -19.90 8.56
C PRO A 214 43.88 -21.22 9.34
N GLU A 215 44.19 -21.23 10.64
CA GLU A 215 44.07 -22.39 11.53
C GLU A 215 42.65 -22.63 12.08
N ILE A 216 41.73 -21.67 11.92
CA ILE A 216 40.36 -21.75 12.43
C ILE A 216 39.49 -22.57 11.49
N ASP A 217 38.70 -23.51 12.01
CA ASP A 217 37.74 -24.32 11.24
C ASP A 217 36.42 -23.59 11.03
N ALA A 218 35.95 -22.84 12.04
CA ALA A 218 34.73 -22.03 11.98
C ALA A 218 34.76 -20.85 12.95
N VAL A 219 34.10 -19.76 12.58
CA VAL A 219 33.80 -18.64 13.49
C VAL A 219 32.41 -18.83 14.07
N VAL A 220 32.27 -18.65 15.39
CA VAL A 220 30.99 -18.72 16.10
C VAL A 220 30.80 -17.42 16.88
N LEU A 221 29.75 -16.66 16.54
CA LEU A 221 29.46 -15.34 17.11
C LEU A 221 28.14 -15.34 17.90
N GLY A 222 27.98 -14.38 18.81
CA GLY A 222 26.68 -13.99 19.33
C GLY A 222 26.01 -12.90 18.48
N ALA A 223 24.83 -12.47 18.92
CA ALA A 223 24.17 -11.27 18.41
C ALA A 223 23.38 -10.55 19.52
N GLU A 224 23.41 -9.22 19.45
CA GLU A 224 22.49 -8.34 20.17
C GLU A 224 21.15 -8.23 19.42
N ALA A 225 21.18 -8.19 18.08
CA ALA A 225 20.00 -8.33 17.23
C ALA A 225 20.30 -8.85 15.82
N VAL A 226 19.27 -9.40 15.18
CA VAL A 226 19.21 -9.62 13.72
C VAL A 226 18.36 -8.51 13.13
N VAL A 227 18.88 -7.78 12.15
CA VAL A 227 18.13 -6.74 11.43
C VAL A 227 17.45 -7.32 10.20
N GLU A 228 16.46 -6.61 9.65
CA GLU A 228 15.53 -7.23 8.69
C GLU A 228 16.15 -7.60 7.33
N SER A 229 17.34 -7.07 7.02
CA SER A 229 18.19 -7.52 5.90
C SER A 229 18.80 -8.93 6.10
N GLY A 230 18.62 -9.54 7.27
CA GLY A 230 19.31 -10.76 7.69
C GLY A 230 20.72 -10.52 8.25
N GLY A 231 21.20 -9.27 8.24
CA GLY A 231 22.45 -8.89 8.90
C GLY A 231 22.33 -8.84 10.41
N VAL A 232 23.47 -8.70 11.10
CA VAL A 232 23.57 -8.85 12.56
C VAL A 232 24.17 -7.61 13.19
N LEU A 233 23.55 -7.17 14.29
CA LEU A 233 24.14 -6.21 15.23
C LEU A 233 24.76 -6.99 16.39
N ASN A 234 26.06 -6.80 16.61
CA ASN A 234 26.83 -7.48 17.66
C ASN A 234 27.99 -6.58 18.14
N ALA A 235 28.73 -7.00 19.17
CA ALA A 235 29.83 -6.23 19.75
C ALA A 235 30.85 -5.74 18.70
N LEU A 236 31.25 -4.47 18.80
CA LEU A 236 32.19 -3.81 17.88
C LEU A 236 33.44 -4.67 17.61
N GLY A 237 33.74 -4.88 16.33
CA GLY A 237 34.80 -5.75 15.83
C GLY A 237 34.27 -7.05 15.22
N SER A 238 33.00 -7.41 15.46
CA SER A 238 32.41 -8.64 14.91
C SER A 238 32.36 -8.64 13.38
N CYS A 239 32.12 -7.46 12.76
CA CYS A 239 32.11 -7.32 11.32
C CYS A 239 33.49 -7.57 10.71
N SER A 240 34.56 -7.06 11.35
CA SER A 240 35.95 -7.31 10.94
C SER A 240 36.30 -8.80 11.01
N VAL A 241 35.91 -9.50 12.08
CA VAL A 241 36.12 -10.95 12.21
C VAL A 241 35.38 -11.72 11.11
N ALA A 242 34.12 -11.38 10.84
CA ALA A 242 33.32 -12.02 9.80
C ALA A 242 33.86 -11.77 8.39
N MET A 243 34.33 -10.55 8.07
CA MET A 243 34.96 -10.23 6.79
C MET A 243 36.24 -11.04 6.54
N ILE A 244 37.11 -11.15 7.55
CA ILE A 244 38.36 -11.94 7.45
C ILE A 244 38.03 -13.43 7.27
N ALA A 245 37.06 -13.95 8.03
CA ALA A 245 36.61 -15.34 7.93
C ALA A 245 36.04 -15.66 6.54
N CYS A 246 35.13 -14.82 6.03
CA CYS A 246 34.55 -14.95 4.71
C CYS A 246 35.61 -14.90 3.60
N THR A 247 36.59 -13.98 3.71
CA THR A 247 37.71 -13.87 2.76
C THR A 247 38.55 -15.14 2.71
N LEU A 248 38.78 -15.77 3.86
CA LEU A 248 39.50 -17.04 3.99
C LEU A 248 38.59 -18.28 3.90
N ARG A 249 37.35 -18.11 3.43
CA ARG A 249 36.33 -19.17 3.23
C ARG A 249 36.04 -20.01 4.48
N LYS A 250 36.21 -19.43 5.67
CA LYS A 250 35.83 -20.04 6.94
C LYS A 250 34.34 -19.76 7.22
N PRO A 251 33.53 -20.76 7.59
CA PRO A 251 32.12 -20.55 7.88
C PRO A 251 31.93 -19.68 9.13
N VAL A 252 30.92 -18.81 9.09
CA VAL A 252 30.56 -17.88 10.17
C VAL A 252 29.15 -18.21 10.65
N TYR A 253 29.05 -18.75 11.86
CA TYR A 253 27.79 -19.11 12.50
C TYR A 253 27.42 -18.09 13.57
N VAL A 254 26.20 -17.57 13.54
CA VAL A 254 25.71 -16.61 14.55
C VAL A 254 24.63 -17.25 15.41
N LEU A 255 24.86 -17.31 16.72
CA LEU A 255 23.96 -17.93 17.69
C LEU A 255 23.01 -16.88 18.29
N VAL A 256 21.74 -16.91 17.91
CA VAL A 256 20.79 -15.83 18.24
C VAL A 256 19.37 -16.33 18.49
N GLU A 257 18.74 -15.82 19.55
CA GLU A 257 17.36 -16.08 19.88
C GLU A 257 16.39 -15.36 18.91
N SER A 258 15.33 -16.04 18.48
CA SER A 258 14.34 -15.57 17.50
C SER A 258 13.61 -14.28 17.91
N PHE A 259 13.56 -13.97 19.22
CA PHE A 259 12.98 -12.72 19.72
C PHE A 259 13.88 -11.49 19.54
N LYS A 260 15.15 -11.67 19.13
CA LYS A 260 16.10 -10.57 18.88
C LYS A 260 16.06 -10.04 17.44
N PHE A 261 15.05 -10.42 16.67
CA PHE A 261 14.83 -9.89 15.33
C PHE A 261 14.23 -8.48 15.45
N LEU A 262 14.90 -7.48 14.86
CA LEU A 262 14.57 -6.06 14.92
C LEU A 262 14.17 -5.52 13.56
N ARG A 263 13.09 -4.74 13.53
CA ARG A 263 12.60 -3.99 12.36
C ARG A 263 13.41 -2.72 12.13
N VAL A 264 14.69 -2.89 11.81
CA VAL A 264 15.64 -1.82 11.49
C VAL A 264 16.38 -2.22 10.22
N TYR A 265 16.74 -1.24 9.39
CA TYR A 265 17.34 -1.46 8.06
C TYR A 265 18.68 -0.70 7.91
N PRO A 266 19.74 -1.07 8.65
CA PRO A 266 21.05 -0.47 8.43
C PRO A 266 21.69 -1.05 7.17
N PHE A 267 22.01 -0.19 6.19
CA PHE A 267 22.72 -0.62 4.97
C PHE A 267 24.22 -0.84 5.22
N ASN A 268 24.81 -0.06 6.13
CA ASN A 268 26.20 -0.14 6.58
C ASN A 268 26.34 0.51 7.98
N GLN A 269 27.56 0.62 8.49
CA GLN A 269 27.84 1.12 9.85
C GLN A 269 27.25 2.50 10.17
N SER A 270 27.16 3.43 9.19
CA SER A 270 26.64 4.78 9.45
C SER A 270 25.11 4.80 9.65
N TYR A 271 24.40 3.80 9.12
CA TYR A 271 22.94 3.68 9.18
C TYR A 271 22.42 2.92 10.41
N ILE A 272 23.28 2.48 11.33
CA ILE A 272 22.84 1.94 12.63
C ILE A 272 22.22 3.11 13.43
N PRO A 273 20.99 2.99 13.98
CA PRO A 273 20.42 4.05 14.83
C PRO A 273 21.30 4.35 16.05
N ASP A 274 21.45 5.62 16.41
CA ASP A 274 22.32 6.05 17.51
C ASP A 274 21.86 5.50 18.88
N GLU A 275 20.54 5.31 19.05
CA GLU A 275 19.93 4.61 20.19
C GLU A 275 20.38 3.13 20.34
N LEU A 276 20.92 2.52 19.28
CA LEU A 276 21.51 1.17 19.31
C LEU A 276 23.05 1.23 19.35
N LYS A 277 23.69 2.22 18.70
CA LYS A 277 25.15 2.42 18.74
C LYS A 277 25.67 2.71 20.14
N TRP A 278 24.96 3.57 20.88
CA TRP A 278 25.42 4.19 22.12
C TRP A 278 24.57 3.80 23.33
N LYS A 279 25.21 3.50 24.46
CA LYS A 279 24.50 3.34 25.74
C LYS A 279 23.87 4.67 26.17
N HIS A 280 22.74 4.62 26.87
CA HIS A 280 21.86 5.78 27.07
C HIS A 280 22.54 7.03 27.69
N HIS A 281 23.47 6.89 28.65
CA HIS A 281 24.26 8.02 29.18
C HIS A 281 25.36 8.56 28.25
N LYS A 282 25.42 8.10 26.99
CA LYS A 282 26.40 8.49 25.96
C LYS A 282 25.75 8.74 24.60
N GLN A 283 24.44 9.00 24.56
CA GLN A 283 23.83 9.51 23.33
C GLN A 283 24.33 10.95 23.12
N PRO A 284 24.83 11.30 21.92
CA PRO A 284 25.13 12.69 21.60
C PRO A 284 23.84 13.50 21.71
N THR A 285 23.80 14.48 22.61
CA THR A 285 22.74 15.50 22.59
C THR A 285 22.80 16.21 21.25
N ALA A 286 21.77 16.04 20.42
CA ALA A 286 21.62 16.83 19.21
C ALA A 286 21.75 18.31 19.58
N LEU A 287 22.57 19.04 18.82
CA LEU A 287 22.69 20.49 18.96
C LEU A 287 21.31 21.11 18.72
N SER A 288 20.67 21.53 19.81
CA SER A 288 19.51 22.40 19.73
C SER A 288 19.97 23.72 19.14
N ILE A 289 19.51 24.03 17.93
CA ILE A 289 19.47 25.41 17.45
C ILE A 289 18.44 26.11 18.34
N ALA A 290 18.92 26.68 19.43
CA ALA A 290 18.13 27.50 20.33
C ALA A 290 18.21 28.94 19.81
N ASP A 291 17.06 29.57 19.63
CA ASP A 291 16.97 30.99 19.30
C ASP A 291 17.74 31.82 20.34
N GLY A 292 18.73 32.55 19.85
CA GLY A 292 19.64 33.36 20.67
C GLY A 292 19.69 34.78 20.14
N SER A 293 18.68 35.58 20.49
CA SER A 293 18.83 37.04 20.47
C SER A 293 19.91 37.45 21.48
N VAL A 294 20.96 38.15 21.03
CA VAL A 294 21.64 39.26 21.73
C VAL A 294 22.75 39.81 20.81
N ASP A 295 22.59 41.08 20.49
CA ASP A 295 23.57 42.13 20.19
C ASP A 295 24.78 41.85 19.27
N ALA A 296 24.77 42.57 18.14
CA ALA A 296 25.91 42.70 17.25
C ALA A 296 26.60 44.06 17.43
N GLU A 297 27.92 44.06 17.66
CA GLU A 297 28.77 45.16 17.23
C GLU A 297 30.13 44.64 16.72
N LYS A 298 30.34 44.80 15.41
CA LYS A 298 31.58 45.14 14.67
C LYS A 298 32.93 44.55 15.18
N ASP A 299 33.72 43.87 14.37
CA ASP A 299 34.33 44.48 13.16
C ASP A 299 34.93 43.47 12.14
N ASN A 300 34.90 43.93 10.88
CA ASN A 300 35.75 43.63 9.71
C ASN A 300 35.87 42.22 9.05
N GLU A 301 35.78 42.30 7.73
CA GLU A 301 35.76 41.25 6.71
C GLU A 301 37.13 40.60 6.46
N ASN A 302 37.16 39.29 6.12
CA ASN A 302 37.53 38.87 4.75
C ASN A 302 37.37 37.36 4.46
N VAL A 303 36.76 37.08 3.30
CA VAL A 303 36.77 35.83 2.49
C VAL A 303 36.06 34.57 3.05
N PRO A 304 35.12 33.95 2.32
CA PRO A 304 34.38 32.76 2.76
C PRO A 304 35.14 31.44 2.48
N ALA A 305 35.14 30.53 3.45
CA ALA A 305 35.45 29.11 3.23
C ALA A 305 34.17 28.34 2.81
N PRO A 306 34.25 27.36 1.89
CA PRO A 306 33.07 26.66 1.40
C PRO A 306 32.46 25.77 2.48
N ALA A 307 31.12 25.75 2.54
CA ALA A 307 30.36 24.86 3.40
C ALA A 307 30.54 23.39 2.97
N SER A 308 31.50 22.72 3.59
CA SER A 308 31.77 21.29 3.43
C SER A 308 31.58 20.58 4.77
N THR A 309 30.31 20.44 5.20
CA THR A 309 29.92 19.57 6.32
C THR A 309 29.99 18.09 5.91
N SER A 310 31.22 17.63 5.65
CA SER A 310 31.53 16.24 5.37
C SER A 310 31.16 15.36 6.56
N LYS A 311 30.37 14.33 6.31
CA LYS A 311 29.80 13.42 7.32
C LYS A 311 30.82 12.44 7.95
N TYR A 312 32.11 12.74 7.85
CA TYR A 312 33.22 11.78 8.04
C TYR A 312 34.25 12.15 9.13
N ASP A 313 34.19 13.34 9.74
CA ASP A 313 35.16 13.80 10.75
C ASP A 313 34.93 13.19 12.16
N THR A 314 34.89 11.86 12.25
CA THR A 314 34.85 11.10 13.52
C THR A 314 36.15 10.34 13.82
N TRP A 315 37.21 10.60 13.05
CA TRP A 315 38.56 10.13 13.34
C TRP A 315 39.46 11.35 13.58
N VAL A 316 40.14 11.37 14.73
CA VAL A 316 40.68 12.60 15.33
C VAL A 316 41.68 13.32 14.43
N ASN A 317 41.49 14.62 14.26
CA ASN A 317 42.39 15.53 13.55
C ASN A 317 43.65 15.81 14.41
N ILE A 318 44.57 14.84 14.50
CA ILE A 318 45.76 14.91 15.37
C ILE A 318 46.87 15.74 14.70
N LYS A 319 46.75 17.07 14.80
CA LYS A 319 47.79 18.08 15.10
C LYS A 319 47.36 19.47 14.63
N ASN A 320 47.55 20.46 15.51
CA ASN A 320 47.44 21.91 15.29
C ASN A 320 46.07 22.58 15.49
N SER A 321 45.60 22.62 16.74
CA SER A 321 45.08 23.83 17.38
C SER A 321 44.78 23.55 18.86
N ASN A 322 44.56 24.59 19.67
CA ASN A 322 44.17 24.47 21.09
C ASN A 322 42.69 24.06 21.25
N SER A 323 42.28 22.99 20.58
CA SER A 323 40.91 22.48 20.61
C SER A 323 40.63 21.59 21.82
N GLU A 324 39.35 21.49 22.20
CA GLU A 324 38.84 20.71 23.33
C GLU A 324 39.35 19.26 23.40
N LYS A 325 39.31 18.67 24.61
CA LYS A 325 39.67 17.26 24.84
C LYS A 325 38.97 16.35 23.81
N PRO A 326 39.70 15.50 23.07
CA PRO A 326 39.09 14.66 22.04
C PRO A 326 38.05 13.74 22.67
N LYS A 327 36.79 13.85 22.22
CA LYS A 327 35.70 12.96 22.63
C LYS A 327 35.93 11.56 22.06
N THR A 328 36.57 10.71 22.85
CA THR A 328 36.86 9.31 22.53
C THR A 328 35.63 8.42 22.74
N GLU A 329 34.57 8.68 21.98
CA GLU A 329 33.33 7.90 22.00
C GLU A 329 33.35 6.83 20.91
N VAL A 330 33.51 5.57 21.34
CA VAL A 330 33.56 4.38 20.48
C VAL A 330 32.24 3.62 20.62
N PRO A 331 31.57 3.24 19.50
CA PRO A 331 30.26 2.58 19.56
C PRO A 331 30.37 1.20 20.22
N SER A 332 29.31 0.76 20.90
CA SER A 332 29.32 -0.57 21.55
C SER A 332 29.07 -1.74 20.59
N ILE A 333 28.49 -1.48 19.42
CA ILE A 333 28.13 -2.49 18.43
C ILE A 333 28.59 -2.10 17.02
N ASP A 334 28.74 -3.09 16.15
CA ASP A 334 28.83 -2.94 14.70
C ASP A 334 27.78 -3.76 13.96
N TYR A 335 27.62 -3.46 12.66
CA TYR A 335 26.76 -4.17 11.73
C TYR A 335 27.57 -5.15 10.89
N THR A 336 27.25 -6.43 10.97
CA THR A 336 27.78 -7.49 10.11
C THR A 336 26.78 -7.77 8.98
N SER A 337 27.21 -7.58 7.73
CA SER A 337 26.41 -7.89 6.54
C SER A 337 26.04 -9.38 6.47
N PRO A 338 24.82 -9.74 6.02
CA PRO A 338 24.44 -11.14 5.82
C PRO A 338 25.38 -11.88 4.84
N ASN A 339 26.03 -11.16 3.94
CA ASN A 339 26.99 -11.71 2.97
C ASN A 339 28.24 -12.33 3.61
N TYR A 340 28.54 -11.99 4.87
CA TYR A 340 29.68 -12.54 5.62
C TYR A 340 29.25 -13.61 6.64
N ILE A 341 27.97 -13.95 6.68
CA ILE A 341 27.39 -14.93 7.60
C ILE A 341 27.04 -16.18 6.79
N THR A 342 27.32 -17.35 7.34
CA THR A 342 26.98 -18.65 6.73
C THR A 342 25.61 -19.14 7.20
N ALA A 343 25.30 -19.00 8.50
CA ALA A 343 23.97 -19.26 9.03
C ALA A 343 23.69 -18.54 10.35
N LEU A 344 22.43 -18.17 10.58
CA LEU A 344 21.89 -17.87 11.89
C LEU A 344 21.38 -19.17 12.53
N ILE A 345 21.89 -19.53 13.70
CA ILE A 345 21.43 -20.68 14.47
C ILE A 345 20.51 -20.18 15.56
N THR A 346 19.23 -20.50 15.42
CA THR A 346 18.14 -19.99 16.27
C THR A 346 17.43 -21.11 17.03
N ASP A 347 16.57 -20.74 17.97
CA ASP A 347 15.68 -21.67 18.69
C ASP A 347 14.61 -22.32 17.80
N LEU A 348 14.39 -21.77 16.59
CA LEU A 348 13.47 -22.29 15.58
C LEU A 348 14.16 -23.23 14.57
N GLY A 349 15.49 -23.23 14.52
CA GLY A 349 16.27 -23.98 13.55
C GLY A 349 17.49 -23.21 13.02
N ILE A 350 18.17 -23.82 12.06
CA ILE A 350 19.29 -23.20 11.33
C ILE A 350 18.70 -22.45 10.13
N LEU A 351 18.88 -21.14 10.10
CA LEU A 351 18.49 -20.26 9.00
C LEU A 351 19.76 -19.90 8.21
N ASP A 352 19.89 -20.46 7.01
CA ASP A 352 20.92 -20.05 6.06
C ASP A 352 20.64 -18.59 5.64
N THR A 353 21.62 -17.71 5.84
CA THR A 353 21.54 -16.28 5.49
C THR A 353 21.57 -16.06 3.99
N ALA A 354 22.30 -16.89 3.25
CA ALA A 354 22.15 -16.97 1.80
C ALA A 354 20.73 -17.42 1.46
N ALA A 355 20.13 -18.40 2.15
CA ALA A 355 18.73 -18.77 1.95
C ALA A 355 17.71 -17.68 2.37
N LEU A 356 18.00 -16.77 3.32
CA LEU A 356 17.14 -15.61 3.56
C LEU A 356 17.29 -14.54 2.47
N TYR A 357 18.51 -14.28 1.99
CA TYR A 357 18.76 -13.34 0.90
C TYR A 357 18.23 -13.88 -0.44
N LEU A 358 18.32 -15.19 -0.62
CA LEU A 358 17.87 -15.97 -1.75
C LEU A 358 16.39 -16.35 -1.63
N MET A 359 15.75 -16.38 -0.47
CA MET A 359 14.28 -16.34 -0.37
C MET A 359 13.77 -14.91 -0.54
N GLY A 360 14.48 -13.89 -0.08
CA GLY A 360 14.18 -12.49 -0.37
C GLY A 360 14.25 -12.14 -1.87
N ARG A 361 15.03 -12.89 -2.65
CA ARG A 361 15.15 -12.74 -4.12
C ARG A 361 14.47 -13.84 -4.94
N LEU A 362 14.51 -15.10 -4.51
CA LEU A 362 13.80 -16.22 -5.16
C LEU A 362 12.39 -16.44 -4.65
N PHE A 363 11.91 -15.88 -3.54
CA PHE A 363 10.46 -15.84 -3.31
C PHE A 363 9.82 -14.92 -4.35
N PRO A 364 10.31 -13.68 -4.62
CA PRO A 364 9.85 -12.93 -5.78
C PRO A 364 10.25 -13.60 -7.11
N LEU A 365 11.43 -14.20 -7.30
CA LEU A 365 11.74 -14.88 -8.58
C LEU A 365 10.90 -16.16 -8.80
N LEU A 366 10.54 -16.91 -7.75
CA LEU A 366 9.67 -18.08 -7.82
C LEU A 366 8.21 -17.67 -7.90
N CYS A 367 7.77 -16.59 -7.25
CA CYS A 367 6.48 -15.98 -7.50
C CYS A 367 6.41 -15.42 -8.93
N VAL A 368 7.51 -14.91 -9.49
CA VAL A 368 7.61 -14.48 -10.90
C VAL A 368 7.65 -15.69 -11.83
N ILE A 369 8.40 -16.75 -11.54
CA ILE A 369 8.46 -17.97 -12.38
C ILE A 369 7.17 -18.78 -12.29
N VAL A 370 6.52 -18.85 -11.12
CA VAL A 370 5.20 -19.47 -10.94
C VAL A 370 4.09 -18.57 -11.46
N ALA A 371 4.19 -17.24 -11.39
CA ALA A 371 3.27 -16.34 -12.09
C ALA A 371 3.48 -16.41 -13.61
N LEU A 372 4.71 -16.50 -14.11
CA LEU A 372 5.01 -16.68 -15.54
C LEU A 372 4.56 -18.06 -16.03
N ALA A 373 4.77 -19.14 -15.27
CA ALA A 373 4.31 -20.47 -15.62
C ALA A 373 2.78 -20.62 -15.49
N SER A 374 2.16 -19.99 -14.48
CA SER A 374 0.69 -19.92 -14.35
C SER A 374 0.07 -19.01 -15.40
N ASN A 375 0.74 -17.93 -15.80
CA ASN A 375 0.30 -17.06 -16.90
C ASN A 375 0.47 -17.80 -18.24
N VAL A 376 1.60 -18.47 -18.53
CA VAL A 376 1.75 -19.26 -19.76
C VAL A 376 0.74 -20.44 -19.82
N ALA A 377 0.26 -20.92 -18.68
CA ALA A 377 -0.80 -21.94 -18.61
C ALA A 377 -2.24 -21.38 -18.55
N TYR A 378 -2.44 -20.06 -18.37
CA TYR A 378 -3.80 -19.48 -18.19
C TYR A 378 -4.07 -18.14 -18.89
N SER A 379 -3.08 -17.52 -19.53
CA SER A 379 -3.27 -16.47 -20.53
C SER A 379 -3.19 -17.09 -21.92
N LYS A 380 -4.36 -17.22 -22.56
CA LYS A 380 -4.41 -16.85 -23.98
C LYS A 380 -4.26 -15.34 -24.01
N PRO A 381 -3.24 -14.77 -24.68
CA PRO A 381 -3.23 -13.36 -24.97
C PRO A 381 -4.48 -13.06 -25.81
N ASN A 382 -5.35 -12.17 -25.34
CA ASN A 382 -6.45 -11.70 -26.17
C ASN A 382 -5.87 -10.59 -27.07
N PRO A 383 -5.71 -10.78 -28.40
CA PRO A 383 -4.75 -10.00 -29.19
C PRO A 383 -5.09 -8.51 -29.43
N ASN A 384 -6.12 -7.95 -28.77
CA ASN A 384 -6.67 -6.62 -29.04
C ASN A 384 -7.15 -5.86 -27.78
N GLY A 385 -6.75 -6.27 -26.58
CA GLY A 385 -7.20 -5.66 -25.31
C GLY A 385 -6.53 -4.32 -25.01
N SER A 386 -7.10 -3.20 -25.47
CA SER A 386 -6.64 -1.86 -25.07
C SER A 386 -6.91 -1.59 -23.58
N LYS A 387 -5.95 -0.95 -22.90
CA LYS A 387 -5.98 -0.65 -21.46
C LYS A 387 -6.17 0.86 -21.24
N LEU A 388 -6.90 1.24 -20.19
CA LEU A 388 -7.18 2.65 -19.87
C LEU A 388 -7.04 2.96 -18.37
N LEU A 389 -6.20 3.92 -18.06
CA LEU A 389 -6.17 4.64 -16.78
C LEU A 389 -6.94 5.95 -16.92
N ILE A 390 -7.79 6.26 -15.95
CA ILE A 390 -8.49 7.55 -15.86
C ILE A 390 -8.16 8.18 -14.50
N LEU A 391 -7.61 9.39 -14.51
CA LEU A 391 -7.58 10.28 -13.36
C LEU A 391 -8.82 11.18 -13.43
N PHE A 392 -9.76 10.97 -12.52
CA PHE A 392 -10.95 11.80 -12.37
C PHE A 392 -10.73 12.78 -11.23
N ILE A 393 -10.56 14.05 -11.57
CA ILE A 393 -10.33 15.15 -10.62
C ILE A 393 -11.67 15.88 -10.42
N ASP A 394 -12.14 15.93 -9.19
CA ASP A 394 -13.34 16.69 -8.81
C ASP A 394 -13.01 18.19 -8.76
N GLY A 395 -13.86 19.03 -9.36
CA GLY A 395 -13.69 20.49 -9.33
C GLY A 395 -12.49 21.04 -10.13
N LEU A 396 -11.92 20.30 -11.10
CA LEU A 396 -10.85 20.82 -11.95
C LEU A 396 -11.38 21.89 -12.90
N ARG A 397 -11.08 23.15 -12.62
CA ARG A 397 -11.37 24.27 -13.52
C ARG A 397 -10.42 24.29 -14.72
N HIS A 398 -10.93 24.72 -15.87
CA HIS A 398 -10.23 24.61 -17.15
C HIS A 398 -8.86 25.32 -17.21
N ASP A 399 -8.70 26.41 -16.47
CA ASP A 399 -7.54 27.31 -16.42
C ASP A 399 -6.47 26.90 -15.39
N TYR A 400 -6.79 26.02 -14.43
CA TYR A 400 -5.86 25.65 -13.36
C TYR A 400 -4.56 25.01 -13.86
N PHE A 401 -4.57 24.42 -15.05
CA PHE A 401 -3.36 23.86 -15.68
C PHE A 401 -2.63 24.83 -16.62
N ASP A 402 -3.02 26.10 -16.72
CA ASP A 402 -2.35 27.05 -17.61
C ASP A 402 -1.04 27.63 -17.02
N HIS A 403 -0.74 27.31 -15.75
CA HIS A 403 0.46 27.76 -15.04
C HIS A 403 1.43 26.63 -14.64
N VAL A 404 1.25 25.41 -15.16
CA VAL A 404 2.20 24.30 -14.98
C VAL A 404 3.42 24.48 -15.88
N TYR A 405 4.57 23.92 -15.48
CA TYR A 405 5.81 24.05 -16.25
C TYR A 405 5.75 23.36 -17.62
N ASP A 406 6.48 23.89 -18.60
CA ASP A 406 6.60 23.32 -19.95
C ASP A 406 7.30 21.94 -19.99
N THR A 407 7.91 21.51 -18.89
CA THR A 407 8.47 20.15 -18.72
C THR A 407 7.50 19.19 -18.04
N GLY A 408 6.37 19.71 -17.53
CA GLY A 408 5.38 19.01 -16.72
C GLY A 408 4.60 17.91 -17.44
N GLY A 409 3.91 17.09 -16.66
CA GLY A 409 3.13 15.97 -17.19
C GLY A 409 1.98 16.43 -18.07
N VAL A 410 1.26 17.47 -17.63
CA VAL A 410 0.14 18.06 -18.36
C VAL A 410 0.61 18.69 -19.67
N TYR A 411 1.75 19.40 -19.69
CA TYR A 411 2.32 19.92 -20.94
C TYR A 411 2.56 18.79 -21.96
N GLN A 412 3.16 17.69 -21.51
CA GLN A 412 3.43 16.55 -22.39
C GLN A 412 2.14 15.89 -22.92
N MET A 413 1.05 15.87 -22.15
CA MET A 413 -0.27 15.42 -22.61
C MET A 413 -0.92 16.40 -23.60
N ARG A 414 -0.71 17.72 -23.43
CA ARG A 414 -1.21 18.76 -24.33
C ARG A 414 -0.55 18.72 -25.71
N ASP A 415 0.78 18.59 -25.72
CA ASP A 415 1.61 18.67 -26.93
C ASP A 415 1.64 17.35 -27.73
N ASN A 416 1.68 16.20 -27.05
CA ASN A 416 1.90 14.88 -27.68
C ASN A 416 0.69 13.92 -27.53
N GLY A 417 -0.49 14.46 -27.25
CA GLY A 417 -1.70 13.68 -26.99
C GLY A 417 -2.97 14.37 -27.50
N CYS A 418 -4.05 14.22 -26.75
CA CYS A 418 -5.34 14.85 -26.98
C CYS A 418 -5.62 15.86 -25.86
N HIS A 419 -5.99 17.09 -26.23
CA HIS A 419 -6.40 18.14 -25.30
C HIS A 419 -7.65 18.86 -25.82
N VAL A 420 -8.66 18.99 -24.97
CA VAL A 420 -9.82 19.86 -25.19
C VAL A 420 -9.78 20.93 -24.10
N PRO A 421 -9.33 22.17 -24.41
CA PRO A 421 -9.08 23.20 -23.41
C PRO A 421 -10.31 23.61 -22.59
N LYS A 422 -11.51 23.55 -23.18
CA LYS A 422 -12.77 23.95 -22.54
C LYS A 422 -13.86 22.91 -22.83
N VAL A 423 -14.26 22.22 -21.78
CA VAL A 423 -15.34 21.22 -21.73
C VAL A 423 -16.48 21.81 -20.89
N LYS A 424 -17.67 21.90 -21.47
CA LYS A 424 -18.87 22.44 -20.80
C LYS A 424 -19.51 21.36 -19.92
N PRO A 425 -19.74 21.57 -18.62
CA PRO A 425 -20.58 20.67 -17.85
C PRO A 425 -22.03 20.73 -18.34
N LEU A 426 -22.79 19.65 -18.15
CA LEU A 426 -24.25 19.72 -18.11
C LEU A 426 -24.70 20.53 -16.89
N PHE A 427 -25.86 21.18 -17.03
CA PHE A 427 -26.51 21.89 -15.93
C PHE A 427 -27.46 20.97 -15.15
N PRO A 428 -27.52 21.08 -13.80
CA PRO A 428 -26.62 21.89 -12.97
C PRO A 428 -25.20 21.31 -12.97
N SER A 429 -24.18 22.18 -12.97
CA SER A 429 -22.77 21.81 -13.01
C SER A 429 -22.26 21.27 -11.66
N ASN A 430 -22.84 20.15 -11.23
CA ASN A 430 -22.56 19.44 -9.98
C ASN A 430 -22.09 18.02 -10.30
N CYS A 431 -21.34 17.41 -9.37
CA CYS A 431 -20.64 16.14 -9.57
C CYS A 431 -21.55 15.06 -10.16
N PHE A 432 -22.70 14.80 -9.53
CA PHE A 432 -23.53 13.64 -9.90
C PHE A 432 -24.10 13.70 -11.33
N THR A 433 -24.62 14.87 -11.74
CA THR A 433 -25.11 15.10 -13.11
C THR A 433 -23.99 14.88 -14.13
N ASN A 434 -22.80 15.37 -13.83
CA ASN A 434 -21.68 15.38 -14.77
C ASN A 434 -20.87 14.07 -14.79
N ILE A 435 -20.79 13.34 -13.68
CA ILE A 435 -20.30 11.95 -13.63
C ILE A 435 -21.13 11.07 -14.57
N HIS A 436 -22.46 11.22 -14.57
CA HIS A 436 -23.32 10.47 -15.48
C HIS A 436 -23.14 10.91 -16.94
N ALA A 437 -23.01 12.20 -17.22
CA ALA A 437 -22.70 12.71 -18.56
C ALA A 437 -21.39 12.09 -19.07
N LEU A 438 -20.31 12.27 -18.31
CA LEU A 438 -18.93 11.87 -18.58
C LEU A 438 -18.75 10.37 -18.76
N PHE A 439 -19.34 9.55 -17.88
CA PHE A 439 -19.11 8.10 -17.87
C PHE A 439 -20.22 7.27 -18.52
N ALA A 440 -21.37 7.84 -18.90
CA ALA A 440 -22.39 7.13 -19.69
C ALA A 440 -22.62 7.72 -21.10
N GLY A 441 -22.07 8.90 -21.41
CA GLY A 441 -22.17 9.55 -22.72
C GLY A 441 -23.56 10.04 -23.06
N ARG A 442 -24.28 10.52 -22.05
CA ARG A 442 -25.67 10.94 -22.19
C ARG A 442 -25.84 12.40 -21.84
N GLN A 443 -26.55 13.09 -22.72
CA GLN A 443 -27.11 14.42 -22.46
C GLN A 443 -28.25 14.35 -21.42
N SER A 444 -28.88 13.17 -21.31
CA SER A 444 -30.14 12.96 -20.61
C SER A 444 -30.31 11.44 -20.33
N GLU A 445 -30.18 11.03 -19.07
CA GLU A 445 -30.98 9.95 -18.47
C GLU A 445 -31.04 10.22 -16.96
N HIS A 446 -32.24 10.51 -16.48
CA HIS A 446 -32.37 11.59 -15.52
C HIS A 446 -32.45 11.13 -14.06
N PHE A 447 -31.29 11.12 -13.43
CA PHE A 447 -31.18 11.04 -11.97
C PHE A 447 -31.37 12.42 -11.31
N ASN A 448 -32.41 13.12 -11.75
CA ASN A 448 -33.36 13.76 -10.86
C ASN A 448 -32.76 14.70 -9.78
N SER A 449 -31.85 15.59 -10.19
CA SER A 449 -31.32 16.70 -9.36
C SER A 449 -32.43 17.59 -8.77
N PHE A 450 -33.68 17.46 -9.23
CA PHE A 450 -34.86 18.21 -8.78
C PHE A 450 -35.97 17.34 -8.15
N ASN A 451 -35.70 16.09 -7.76
CA ASN A 451 -36.67 15.21 -7.09
C ASN A 451 -36.31 14.94 -5.62
N LEU A 452 -37.28 14.54 -4.79
CA LEU A 452 -37.14 14.36 -3.34
C LEU A 452 -36.79 12.94 -2.88
N THR A 453 -36.83 11.94 -3.78
CA THR A 453 -36.91 10.51 -3.42
C THR A 453 -35.78 9.61 -3.92
N THR A 454 -34.85 10.10 -4.74
CA THR A 454 -33.76 9.28 -5.29
C THR A 454 -32.50 9.36 -4.45
N GLY A 455 -32.02 8.22 -3.97
CA GLY A 455 -30.63 8.11 -3.49
C GLY A 455 -29.65 8.28 -4.65
N ILE A 456 -28.42 8.71 -4.35
CA ILE A 456 -27.38 8.90 -5.36
C ILE A 456 -26.94 7.51 -5.87
N HIS A 457 -27.32 7.16 -7.10
CA HIS A 457 -27.21 5.80 -7.64
C HIS A 457 -26.10 5.65 -8.69
N PHE A 458 -24.86 5.57 -8.23
CA PHE A 458 -23.66 5.24 -9.04
C PHE A 458 -23.62 3.78 -9.57
N ARG A 459 -24.78 3.14 -9.78
CA ARG A 459 -24.94 1.74 -10.18
C ARG A 459 -25.63 1.55 -11.55
N HIS A 460 -25.74 2.61 -12.35
CA HIS A 460 -26.38 2.51 -13.67
C HIS A 460 -25.52 1.70 -14.65
N ARG A 461 -26.10 0.72 -15.35
CA ARG A 461 -25.35 -0.19 -16.22
C ARG A 461 -24.63 0.50 -17.38
N ASP A 462 -25.15 1.64 -17.81
CA ASP A 462 -24.54 2.46 -18.87
C ASP A 462 -23.26 3.20 -18.46
N LEU A 463 -22.89 3.26 -17.17
CA LEU A 463 -21.62 3.84 -16.74
C LEU A 463 -20.45 2.96 -17.21
N LEU A 464 -19.36 3.58 -17.65
CA LEU A 464 -18.23 2.94 -18.33
C LEU A 464 -17.69 1.71 -17.59
N TRP A 465 -17.64 1.75 -16.25
CA TRP A 465 -17.18 0.64 -15.43
C TRP A 465 -18.10 -0.58 -15.41
N PHE A 466 -19.42 -0.39 -15.52
CA PHE A 466 -20.35 -1.52 -15.67
C PHE A 466 -20.33 -2.07 -17.08
N ARG A 467 -20.34 -1.21 -18.13
CA ARG A 467 -20.16 -1.66 -19.53
C ARG A 467 -18.89 -2.48 -19.70
N ALA A 468 -17.77 -2.02 -19.12
CA ALA A 468 -16.49 -2.74 -19.16
C ALA A 468 -16.60 -4.12 -18.49
N ALA A 469 -17.15 -4.20 -17.28
CA ALA A 469 -17.34 -5.47 -16.58
C ALA A 469 -18.30 -6.42 -17.31
N GLU A 470 -19.34 -5.90 -17.99
CA GLU A 470 -20.28 -6.68 -18.80
C GLU A 470 -19.64 -7.23 -20.08
N GLU A 471 -18.75 -6.46 -20.74
CA GLU A 471 -17.89 -6.97 -21.83
C GLU A 471 -16.70 -7.82 -21.32
N GLY A 472 -16.65 -8.16 -20.03
CA GLY A 472 -15.67 -9.08 -19.45
C GLY A 472 -14.32 -8.47 -19.09
N LYS A 473 -14.18 -7.14 -19.12
CA LYS A 473 -12.97 -6.42 -18.72
C LYS A 473 -12.86 -6.32 -17.19
N ASN A 474 -11.64 -6.37 -16.66
CA ASN A 474 -11.35 -6.22 -15.23
C ASN A 474 -11.27 -4.74 -14.86
N VAL A 475 -12.11 -4.29 -13.92
CA VAL A 475 -12.21 -2.88 -13.54
C VAL A 475 -11.75 -2.64 -12.11
N LYS A 476 -10.91 -1.62 -11.90
CA LYS A 476 -10.54 -1.14 -10.55
C LYS A 476 -10.93 0.33 -10.37
N LEU A 477 -11.71 0.61 -9.34
CA LEU A 477 -12.14 1.95 -8.97
C LEU A 477 -11.45 2.34 -7.66
N TYR A 478 -10.78 3.49 -7.60
CA TYR A 478 -10.02 3.94 -6.44
C TYR A 478 -10.66 5.19 -5.84
N HIS A 479 -10.75 5.21 -4.51
CA HIS A 479 -11.16 6.32 -3.63
C HIS A 479 -12.57 6.89 -3.78
N PHE A 480 -13.38 6.42 -4.73
CA PHE A 480 -14.78 6.83 -4.89
C PHE A 480 -15.60 6.72 -3.58
N PRO A 481 -16.48 7.69 -3.28
CA PRO A 481 -17.22 7.74 -2.02
C PRO A 481 -18.22 6.58 -1.86
N PHE A 482 -18.69 6.01 -2.97
CA PHE A 482 -19.61 4.87 -3.01
C PHE A 482 -18.91 3.49 -3.01
N CYS A 483 -17.57 3.44 -2.86
CA CYS A 483 -16.83 2.17 -2.90
C CYS A 483 -17.31 1.07 -1.92
N PRO A 484 -17.79 1.36 -0.69
CA PRO A 484 -18.30 0.33 0.22
C PRO A 484 -19.51 -0.45 -0.31
N ASP A 485 -20.24 0.14 -1.26
CA ASP A 485 -21.55 -0.33 -1.72
C ASP A 485 -21.50 -1.17 -3.01
N ILE A 486 -20.36 -1.20 -3.70
CA ILE A 486 -20.18 -1.97 -4.96
C ILE A 486 -19.79 -3.42 -4.66
N ARG A 487 -20.50 -4.38 -5.27
CA ARG A 487 -20.30 -5.84 -5.13
C ARG A 487 -20.47 -6.60 -6.45
N GLU A 488 -20.30 -5.92 -7.58
CA GLU A 488 -20.52 -6.47 -8.92
C GLU A 488 -19.29 -7.23 -9.44
N LYS A 489 -19.53 -8.41 -10.05
CA LYS A 489 -18.47 -9.27 -10.60
C LYS A 489 -17.73 -8.52 -11.73
N GLY A 490 -16.40 -8.54 -11.68
CA GLY A 490 -15.53 -7.82 -12.63
C GLY A 490 -15.13 -6.41 -12.17
N ILE A 491 -15.79 -5.85 -11.14
CA ILE A 491 -15.47 -4.54 -10.57
C ILE A 491 -14.88 -4.71 -9.16
N ARG A 492 -13.75 -4.06 -8.89
CA ARG A 492 -13.15 -4.00 -7.55
C ARG A 492 -12.96 -2.55 -7.13
N CYS A 493 -13.66 -2.13 -6.08
CA CYS A 493 -13.49 -0.81 -5.48
C CYS A 493 -12.43 -0.83 -4.36
N VAL A 494 -11.61 0.20 -4.30
CA VAL A 494 -10.56 0.42 -3.29
C VAL A 494 -10.90 1.72 -2.55
N PRO A 495 -11.54 1.66 -1.37
CA PRO A 495 -11.97 2.87 -0.66
C PRO A 495 -10.79 3.64 -0.05
N ARG A 496 -10.92 4.97 0.02
CA ARG A 496 -9.96 5.85 0.70
C ARG A 496 -9.91 5.51 2.19
N ARG A 497 -8.73 5.10 2.70
CA ARG A 497 -8.57 4.72 4.11
C ARG A 497 -8.46 5.97 4.99
N LYS A 498 -9.43 6.17 5.90
CA LYS A 498 -9.51 7.32 6.82
C LYS A 498 -8.23 7.59 7.65
N TYR A 499 -7.37 6.58 7.84
CA TYR A 499 -6.15 6.65 8.65
C TYR A 499 -4.84 6.49 7.85
N TRP A 500 -4.90 6.41 6.51
CA TRP A 500 -3.72 6.24 5.66
C TRP A 500 -3.78 7.22 4.50
N LYS A 501 -2.97 8.30 4.57
CA LYS A 501 -2.81 9.23 3.45
C LYS A 501 -2.01 8.55 2.34
N TYR A 502 -2.70 7.92 1.39
CA TYR A 502 -2.11 7.62 0.08
C TYR A 502 -2.00 8.92 -0.71
N THR A 503 -0.80 9.25 -1.17
CA THR A 503 -0.61 10.35 -2.14
C THR A 503 -1.22 9.99 -3.49
N LEU A 504 -1.58 11.01 -4.28
CA LEU A 504 -2.08 10.80 -5.65
C LEU A 504 -1.08 9.98 -6.47
N LYS A 505 0.20 10.36 -6.44
CA LYS A 505 1.32 9.65 -7.09
C LYS A 505 1.39 8.16 -6.73
N SER A 506 1.24 7.79 -5.44
CA SER A 506 1.27 6.37 -5.04
C SER A 506 0.01 5.61 -5.44
N THR A 507 -1.14 6.28 -5.53
CA THR A 507 -2.39 5.69 -6.04
C THR A 507 -2.31 5.44 -7.54
N LEU A 508 -1.85 6.42 -8.33
CA LEU A 508 -1.64 6.29 -9.77
C LEU A 508 -0.60 5.22 -10.10
N ALA A 509 0.52 5.15 -9.37
CA ALA A 509 1.50 4.08 -9.54
C ALA A 509 0.90 2.69 -9.25
N THR A 510 0.04 2.56 -8.23
CA THR A 510 -0.67 1.32 -7.91
C THR A 510 -1.66 0.93 -9.00
N ALA A 511 -2.37 1.91 -9.57
CA ALA A 511 -3.30 1.70 -10.68
C ALA A 511 -2.55 1.30 -11.97
N MET A 512 -1.46 2.01 -12.31
CA MET A 512 -0.59 1.75 -13.44
C MET A 512 0.00 0.35 -13.42
N HIS A 513 0.64 -0.05 -12.32
CA HIS A 513 1.15 -1.41 -12.13
C HIS A 513 0.06 -2.48 -12.32
N SER A 514 -1.20 -2.16 -12.03
CA SER A 514 -2.32 -3.09 -12.19
C SER A 514 -2.82 -3.23 -13.63
N LEU A 515 -2.52 -2.28 -14.50
CA LEU A 515 -2.74 -2.31 -15.95
C LEU A 515 -1.55 -3.00 -16.66
N ALA A 516 -0.33 -2.62 -16.28
CA ALA A 516 0.92 -3.23 -16.74
C ALA A 516 0.89 -4.76 -16.55
N ASN A 517 0.51 -5.24 -15.36
CA ASN A 517 0.46 -6.67 -15.04
C ASN A 517 -0.81 -7.42 -15.51
N GLU A 518 -1.63 -6.81 -16.37
CA GLU A 518 -2.85 -7.39 -16.97
C GLU A 518 -3.94 -7.84 -15.97
N THR A 519 -3.86 -7.43 -14.70
CA THR A 519 -4.93 -7.69 -13.72
C THR A 519 -6.06 -6.64 -13.74
N THR A 520 -5.98 -5.67 -14.65
CA THR A 520 -6.94 -4.60 -14.90
C THR A 520 -6.89 -4.19 -16.36
N ASP A 521 -8.07 -3.93 -16.93
CA ASP A 521 -8.27 -3.30 -18.23
C ASP A 521 -8.63 -1.82 -18.10
N LEU A 522 -9.42 -1.47 -17.07
CA LEU A 522 -9.88 -0.13 -16.77
C LEU A 522 -9.59 0.22 -15.30
N ALA A 523 -8.75 1.21 -15.06
CA ALA A 523 -8.53 1.78 -13.73
C ALA A 523 -9.05 3.22 -13.69
N ILE A 524 -9.84 3.58 -12.68
CA ILE A 524 -10.29 4.96 -12.47
C ILE A 524 -9.91 5.40 -11.06
N VAL A 525 -9.17 6.49 -10.95
CA VAL A 525 -8.73 7.10 -9.69
C VAL A 525 -9.50 8.41 -9.48
N TYR A 526 -10.34 8.45 -8.45
CA TYR A 526 -11.04 9.66 -8.03
C TYR A 526 -10.16 10.50 -7.10
N TYR A 527 -10.12 11.82 -7.32
CA TYR A 527 -9.32 12.78 -6.56
C TYR A 527 -10.15 14.03 -6.26
N ASP A 528 -10.50 14.22 -4.99
CA ASP A 528 -11.45 15.20 -4.44
C ASP A 528 -10.80 16.44 -3.81
N GLU A 529 -9.46 16.53 -3.85
CA GLU A 529 -8.71 17.48 -3.04
C GLU A 529 -8.80 18.92 -3.58
N LEU A 530 -8.93 19.11 -4.91
CA LEU A 530 -9.13 20.43 -5.53
C LEU A 530 -10.49 21.03 -5.15
N ASP A 531 -11.58 20.31 -5.40
CA ASP A 531 -12.93 20.69 -4.97
C ASP A 531 -12.98 21.02 -3.47
N THR A 532 -12.41 20.12 -2.64
CA THR A 532 -12.34 20.30 -1.19
C THR A 532 -11.60 21.59 -0.81
N ILE A 533 -10.41 21.83 -1.36
CA ILE A 533 -9.63 23.04 -1.08
C ILE A 533 -10.40 24.28 -1.53
N ALA A 534 -11.00 24.25 -2.73
CA ALA A 534 -11.69 25.41 -3.27
C ALA A 534 -12.90 25.82 -2.40
N HIS A 535 -13.75 24.85 -2.02
CA HIS A 535 -14.88 25.09 -1.12
C HIS A 535 -14.47 25.74 0.23
N HIS A 536 -13.31 25.37 0.78
CA HIS A 536 -12.81 25.89 2.06
C HIS A 536 -12.03 27.21 1.95
N SER A 537 -11.25 27.39 0.89
CA SER A 537 -10.19 28.40 0.80
C SER A 537 -10.42 29.46 -0.29
N GLY A 538 -11.15 29.13 -1.36
CA GLY A 538 -11.37 29.95 -2.56
C GLY A 538 -10.93 29.21 -3.82
N SER A 539 -11.50 29.57 -4.97
CA SER A 539 -11.22 28.94 -6.28
C SER A 539 -10.19 29.70 -7.13
N SER A 540 -9.50 30.70 -6.57
CA SER A 540 -8.46 31.42 -7.29
C SER A 540 -7.22 30.54 -7.51
N MET A 541 -6.47 30.83 -8.58
CA MET A 541 -5.22 30.12 -8.84
C MET A 541 -4.20 30.34 -7.72
N ASP A 542 -4.19 31.51 -7.07
CA ASP A 542 -3.32 31.81 -5.93
C ASP A 542 -3.53 30.80 -4.79
N VAL A 543 -4.78 30.45 -4.46
CA VAL A 543 -5.09 29.43 -3.44
C VAL A 543 -4.60 28.04 -3.86
N MET A 544 -4.66 27.71 -5.15
CA MET A 544 -4.19 26.43 -5.68
C MET A 544 -2.66 26.33 -5.70
N MET A 545 -1.97 27.46 -5.88
CA MET A 545 -0.51 27.59 -5.80
C MET A 545 -0.01 27.58 -4.35
N GLU A 546 -0.64 28.32 -3.43
CA GLU A 546 -0.28 28.36 -2.00
C GLU A 546 -0.30 26.98 -1.32
N ASN A 547 -1.08 26.03 -1.86
CA ASN A 547 -1.21 24.67 -1.35
C ASN A 547 -0.40 23.63 -2.17
N ASP A 548 0.50 24.05 -3.08
CA ASP A 548 1.31 23.21 -3.98
C ASP A 548 0.49 22.13 -4.75
N THR A 549 -0.82 22.31 -4.86
CA THR A 549 -1.74 21.22 -5.19
C THR A 549 -1.68 20.90 -6.68
N ILE A 550 -1.62 21.92 -7.52
CA ILE A 550 -1.49 21.78 -8.97
C ILE A 550 -0.13 21.18 -9.36
N PHE A 551 0.96 21.59 -8.70
CA PHE A 551 2.29 20.99 -8.92
C PHE A 551 2.34 19.52 -8.49
N THR A 552 1.72 19.18 -7.35
CA THR A 552 1.62 17.79 -6.86
C THR A 552 0.81 16.91 -7.83
N VAL A 553 -0.24 17.46 -8.45
CA VAL A 553 -1.03 16.78 -9.47
C VAL A 553 -0.22 16.60 -10.75
N ASP A 554 0.46 17.63 -11.24
CA ASP A 554 1.30 17.58 -12.45
C ASP A 554 2.48 16.61 -12.32
N GLU A 555 3.16 16.56 -11.16
CA GLU A 555 4.24 15.59 -10.90
C GLU A 555 3.73 14.13 -10.92
N ALA A 556 2.51 13.91 -10.43
CA ALA A 556 1.85 12.61 -10.43
C ALA A 556 1.40 12.19 -11.84
N ILE A 557 0.97 13.14 -12.67
CA ILE A 557 0.66 12.97 -14.10
C ILE A 557 1.94 12.68 -14.89
N LEU A 558 3.02 13.43 -14.65
CA LEU A 558 4.33 13.24 -15.30
C LEU A 558 4.84 11.81 -15.11
N SER A 559 4.80 11.32 -13.86
CA SER A 559 5.21 9.96 -13.51
C SER A 559 4.45 8.87 -14.29
N VAL A 560 3.20 9.13 -14.68
CA VAL A 560 2.37 8.23 -15.50
C VAL A 560 2.73 8.35 -16.99
N VAL A 561 2.91 9.58 -17.49
CA VAL A 561 3.27 9.84 -18.89
C VAL A 561 4.65 9.26 -19.23
N GLU A 562 5.64 9.43 -18.34
CA GLU A 562 6.98 8.85 -18.48
C GLU A 562 6.94 7.32 -18.53
N HIS A 563 6.14 6.67 -17.68
CA HIS A 563 5.99 5.21 -17.70
C HIS A 563 5.46 4.72 -19.06
N ILE A 564 4.42 5.38 -19.60
CA ILE A 564 3.83 5.04 -20.91
C ILE A 564 4.83 5.29 -22.06
N LYS A 565 5.67 6.34 -21.95
CA LYS A 565 6.74 6.61 -22.93
C LYS A 565 7.84 5.56 -22.94
N ILE A 566 8.20 5.04 -21.78
CA ILE A 566 9.28 4.05 -21.62
C ILE A 566 8.81 2.63 -21.99
N HIS A 567 7.53 2.30 -21.78
CA HIS A 567 6.94 0.98 -22.00
C HIS A 567 5.77 0.98 -23.02
N PRO A 568 5.99 1.43 -24.27
CA PRO A 568 4.94 1.53 -25.29
C PRO A 568 4.28 0.17 -25.62
N GLU A 569 4.98 -0.94 -25.39
CA GLU A 569 4.48 -2.31 -25.56
C GLU A 569 3.35 -2.70 -24.60
N GLU A 570 3.20 -2.01 -23.46
CA GLU A 570 2.13 -2.30 -22.50
C GLU A 570 0.73 -1.88 -23.00
N ASN A 571 0.67 -1.05 -24.06
CA ASN A 571 -0.53 -0.52 -24.71
C ASN A 571 -1.52 0.17 -23.74
N ILE A 572 -0.98 1.01 -22.85
CA ILE A 572 -1.75 1.73 -21.83
C ILE A 572 -2.07 3.15 -22.31
N ASN A 573 -3.35 3.50 -22.24
CA ASN A 573 -3.85 4.84 -22.45
C ASN A 573 -4.13 5.51 -21.10
N PHE A 574 -3.95 6.82 -21.02
CA PHE A 574 -4.23 7.63 -19.84
C PHE A 574 -5.12 8.81 -20.20
N ALA A 575 -6.13 9.10 -19.38
CA ALA A 575 -7.01 10.25 -19.53
C ALA A 575 -7.16 10.98 -18.20
N ILE A 576 -7.21 12.31 -18.24
CA ILE A 576 -7.61 13.19 -17.14
C ILE A 576 -8.97 13.76 -17.50
N VAL A 577 -9.93 13.57 -16.61
CA VAL A 577 -11.32 13.99 -16.74
C VAL A 577 -11.76 14.71 -15.47
N SER A 578 -12.81 15.52 -15.60
CA SER A 578 -13.46 16.22 -14.50
C SER A 578 -14.92 16.46 -14.86
N ASP A 579 -15.72 16.75 -13.85
CA ASP A 579 -17.15 16.93 -13.87
C ASP A 579 -17.58 18.41 -13.92
N HIS A 580 -16.90 19.30 -13.19
CA HIS A 580 -17.12 20.75 -13.24
C HIS A 580 -15.89 21.58 -12.83
N GLY A 581 -15.94 22.87 -13.12
CA GLY A 581 -15.09 23.88 -12.50
C GLY A 581 -15.65 24.42 -11.17
N MET A 582 -15.21 25.61 -10.77
CA MET A 582 -15.50 26.21 -9.46
C MET A 582 -15.37 27.75 -9.50
N THR A 583 -16.25 28.47 -8.80
CA THR A 583 -16.18 29.95 -8.68
C THR A 583 -16.33 30.40 -7.22
N ASP A 584 -15.70 31.52 -6.86
CA ASP A 584 -15.80 32.13 -5.53
C ASP A 584 -17.23 32.57 -5.20
N ILE A 585 -17.58 32.51 -3.91
CA ILE A 585 -18.84 32.97 -3.34
C ILE A 585 -18.55 34.18 -2.45
N LYS A 586 -19.17 35.33 -2.76
CA LYS A 586 -19.06 36.56 -1.96
C LYS A 586 -20.28 36.81 -1.08
N GLY A 587 -21.39 36.10 -1.28
CA GLY A 587 -22.58 36.24 -0.44
C GLY A 587 -23.68 35.22 -0.70
N PHE A 588 -24.52 35.04 0.31
CA PHE A 588 -25.76 34.30 0.21
C PHE A 588 -26.92 35.28 0.02
N VAL A 589 -27.85 34.92 -0.86
CA VAL A 589 -29.02 35.70 -1.24
C VAL A 589 -30.22 34.99 -0.65
N THR A 590 -30.59 35.44 0.53
CA THR A 590 -31.70 34.86 1.28
C THR A 590 -33.03 35.31 0.66
N ALA A 591 -33.85 34.33 0.25
CA ALA A 591 -35.15 34.54 -0.37
C ALA A 591 -36.20 35.25 0.54
N GLU A 592 -35.93 35.34 1.85
CA GLU A 592 -36.93 35.57 2.89
C GLU A 592 -37.57 36.95 2.96
N HIS A 593 -36.90 38.01 2.51
CA HIS A 593 -37.52 39.35 2.44
C HIS A 593 -38.45 39.51 1.25
N ARG A 594 -38.60 38.45 0.43
CA ARG A 594 -39.36 38.49 -0.81
C ARG A 594 -40.39 37.35 -0.86
N PHE A 595 -39.98 36.09 -0.71
CA PHE A 595 -40.82 34.94 -1.07
C PHE A 595 -42.00 34.71 -0.10
N PHE A 596 -43.23 34.67 -0.64
CA PHE A 596 -44.41 34.19 0.10
C PHE A 596 -44.36 32.66 0.25
N TRP A 597 -43.71 32.19 1.31
CA TRP A 597 -43.61 30.75 1.64
C TRP A 597 -44.96 30.02 1.70
N PHE A 598 -46.05 30.74 1.98
CA PHE A 598 -47.40 30.19 1.98
C PHE A 598 -47.86 29.66 0.61
N ASP A 599 -47.29 30.10 -0.52
CA ASP A 599 -47.73 29.74 -1.87
C ASP A 599 -46.82 28.72 -2.57
N ILE A 600 -45.84 28.17 -1.86
CA ILE A 600 -44.91 27.15 -2.37
C ILE A 600 -45.15 25.83 -1.63
N ILE A 601 -45.31 24.72 -2.36
CA ILE A 601 -45.51 23.37 -1.77
C ILE A 601 -44.22 22.57 -1.62
N ARG A 602 -43.20 22.92 -2.40
CA ARG A 602 -41.92 22.20 -2.45
C ARG A 602 -40.82 23.11 -2.98
N VAL A 603 -39.65 22.99 -2.37
CA VAL A 603 -38.37 23.52 -2.85
C VAL A 603 -37.36 22.38 -2.90
N VAL A 604 -36.48 22.38 -3.91
CA VAL A 604 -35.37 21.42 -4.05
C VAL A 604 -34.09 22.17 -4.44
N ASN A 605 -32.95 21.73 -3.90
CA ASN A 605 -31.61 22.33 -4.00
C ASN A 605 -31.42 23.69 -3.30
N HIS A 606 -30.15 23.97 -2.99
CA HIS A 606 -29.63 25.16 -2.29
C HIS A 606 -28.29 25.54 -2.97
N GLY A 607 -27.89 26.81 -2.89
CA GLY A 607 -26.65 27.29 -3.51
C GLY A 607 -26.84 27.85 -4.91
N ALA A 608 -26.06 27.42 -5.90
CA ALA A 608 -26.10 28.01 -7.25
C ALA A 608 -27.46 27.86 -7.98
N VAL A 609 -28.30 26.90 -7.58
CA VAL A 609 -29.62 26.66 -8.18
C VAL A 609 -30.64 26.19 -7.15
N ALA A 610 -31.89 26.64 -7.29
CA ALA A 610 -33.04 26.15 -6.54
C ALA A 610 -34.25 25.94 -7.47
N GLY A 611 -35.00 24.86 -7.26
CA GLY A 611 -36.24 24.55 -7.97
C GLY A 611 -37.46 24.75 -7.07
N LEU A 612 -38.50 25.43 -7.58
CA LEU A 612 -39.71 25.77 -6.83
C LEU A 612 -40.95 25.14 -7.47
N TRP A 613 -41.86 24.61 -6.65
CA TRP A 613 -43.20 24.20 -7.04
C TRP A 613 -44.23 25.05 -6.28
N PRO A 614 -44.91 25.97 -6.97
CA PRO A 614 -46.04 26.71 -6.42
C PRO A 614 -47.23 25.79 -6.07
N LYS A 615 -48.12 26.27 -5.19
CA LYS A 615 -49.46 25.70 -4.98
C LYS A 615 -50.27 25.71 -6.29
N PRO A 616 -51.20 24.76 -6.48
CA PRO A 616 -52.16 24.83 -7.58
C PRO A 616 -52.86 26.19 -7.62
N GLY A 617 -52.77 26.87 -8.77
CA GLY A 617 -53.33 28.21 -8.97
C GLY A 617 -52.41 29.40 -8.61
N ALA A 618 -51.30 29.19 -7.91
CA ALA A 618 -50.39 30.28 -7.47
C ALA A 618 -49.13 30.48 -8.36
N PHE A 619 -49.06 29.79 -9.50
CA PHE A 619 -47.86 29.80 -10.35
C PHE A 619 -47.49 31.21 -10.85
N LYS A 620 -48.48 31.98 -11.31
CA LYS A 620 -48.26 33.29 -11.92
C LYS A 620 -47.76 34.28 -10.87
N GLU A 621 -48.37 34.25 -9.70
CA GLU A 621 -48.07 35.09 -8.55
C GLU A 621 -46.64 34.83 -8.07
N VAL A 622 -46.26 33.56 -7.87
CA VAL A 622 -44.90 33.19 -7.46
C VAL A 622 -43.88 33.51 -8.56
N TYR A 623 -44.16 33.21 -9.84
CA TYR A 623 -43.22 33.46 -10.94
C TYR A 623 -42.94 34.96 -11.16
N GLU A 624 -44.00 35.76 -11.32
CA GLU A 624 -43.87 37.22 -11.45
C GLU A 624 -43.22 37.85 -10.24
N PHE A 625 -43.51 37.33 -9.05
CA PHE A 625 -42.91 37.83 -7.82
C PHE A 625 -41.39 37.54 -7.75
N VAL A 626 -40.98 36.29 -7.97
CA VAL A 626 -39.57 35.86 -7.91
C VAL A 626 -38.76 36.48 -9.05
N ARG A 627 -39.36 36.76 -10.21
CA ARG A 627 -38.70 37.38 -11.37
C ARG A 627 -38.37 38.87 -11.18
N ARG A 628 -38.93 39.58 -10.18
CA ARG A 628 -38.70 41.03 -9.97
C ARG A 628 -37.26 41.36 -9.58
N ASP A 629 -36.63 42.20 -10.42
CA ASP A 629 -35.32 42.84 -10.26
C ASP A 629 -34.43 42.28 -9.14
N SER A 630 -33.61 41.32 -9.57
CA SER A 630 -32.54 40.73 -8.78
C SER A 630 -31.30 40.61 -9.67
N ASP A 631 -30.32 41.47 -9.47
CA ASP A 631 -28.98 41.29 -10.08
C ASP A 631 -28.32 39.98 -9.64
N TYR A 632 -28.77 39.46 -8.49
CA TYR A 632 -28.22 38.31 -7.79
C TYR A 632 -28.67 36.94 -8.31
N TYR A 633 -29.76 36.85 -9.07
CA TYR A 633 -30.24 35.59 -9.64
C TYR A 633 -31.16 35.80 -10.85
N LYS A 634 -31.28 34.78 -11.70
CA LYS A 634 -32.20 34.74 -12.84
C LYS A 634 -33.22 33.63 -12.68
N THR A 635 -34.44 33.91 -13.14
CA THR A 635 -35.60 33.02 -12.97
C THR A 635 -36.07 32.51 -14.33
N TYR A 636 -36.20 31.20 -14.46
CA TYR A 636 -36.55 30.52 -15.70
C TYR A 636 -37.75 29.58 -15.48
N THR A 637 -38.52 29.38 -16.55
CA THR A 637 -39.42 28.24 -16.72
C THR A 637 -38.68 27.13 -17.49
N PRO A 638 -39.19 25.90 -17.58
CA PRO A 638 -38.60 24.84 -18.40
C PRO A 638 -38.36 25.24 -19.87
N GLU A 639 -39.19 26.11 -20.43
CA GLU A 639 -39.13 26.57 -21.82
C GLU A 639 -38.15 27.73 -22.04
N SER A 640 -37.77 28.45 -20.98
CA SER A 640 -36.92 29.65 -21.05
C SER A 640 -35.51 29.44 -20.49
N LEU A 641 -35.22 28.28 -19.90
CA LEU A 641 -33.88 27.90 -19.46
C LEU A 641 -32.95 27.71 -20.69
N PRO A 642 -31.81 28.41 -20.77
CA PRO A 642 -31.06 28.55 -22.03
C PRO A 642 -30.12 27.36 -22.32
N MET A 643 -30.62 26.12 -22.32
CA MET A 643 -29.81 24.90 -22.54
C MET A 643 -30.56 23.79 -23.29
N GLN A 644 -29.80 22.97 -24.03
CA GLN A 644 -30.32 21.76 -24.67
C GLN A 644 -30.33 20.58 -23.66
N ALA A 645 -31.35 19.71 -23.78
CA ALA A 645 -31.48 18.37 -23.16
C ALA A 645 -31.94 18.26 -21.69
N TRP A 646 -32.95 19.03 -21.26
CA TRP A 646 -33.86 18.63 -20.17
C TRP A 646 -35.30 18.50 -20.68
N PRO A 647 -36.02 17.39 -20.43
CA PRO A 647 -37.46 17.30 -20.62
C PRO A 647 -38.19 18.24 -19.66
N SER A 648 -39.16 19.02 -20.18
CA SER A 648 -39.93 19.97 -19.37
C SER A 648 -40.70 19.33 -18.20
N SER A 649 -40.96 18.02 -18.28
CA SER A 649 -41.61 17.23 -17.22
C SER A 649 -40.76 17.01 -15.96
N GLU A 650 -39.46 17.25 -16.02
CA GLU A 650 -38.51 16.95 -14.93
C GLU A 650 -37.84 18.19 -14.34
N LEU A 651 -37.93 19.32 -15.03
CA LEU A 651 -37.58 20.61 -14.46
C LEU A 651 -38.68 21.07 -13.49
N PRO A 652 -38.33 21.83 -12.44
CA PRO A 652 -39.32 22.53 -11.64
C PRO A 652 -40.08 23.55 -12.52
N PRO A 653 -41.37 23.85 -12.23
CA PRO A 653 -42.11 24.92 -12.89
C PRO A 653 -41.36 26.26 -12.88
N ILE A 654 -40.58 26.50 -11.82
CA ILE A 654 -39.73 27.68 -11.68
C ILE A 654 -38.32 27.22 -11.27
N VAL A 655 -37.33 27.49 -12.11
CA VAL A 655 -35.90 27.35 -11.82
C VAL A 655 -35.37 28.73 -11.42
N VAL A 656 -34.70 28.83 -10.28
CA VAL A 656 -33.95 30.02 -9.86
C VAL A 656 -32.46 29.68 -9.91
N VAL A 657 -31.69 30.41 -10.70
CA VAL A 657 -30.23 30.21 -10.82
C VAL A 657 -29.53 31.47 -10.35
N ALA A 658 -28.62 31.34 -9.41
CA ALA A 658 -27.86 32.45 -8.89
C ALA A 658 -26.92 33.03 -9.96
N THR A 659 -26.66 34.33 -9.91
CA THR A 659 -25.58 34.96 -10.67
C THR A 659 -24.30 34.83 -9.86
N PRO A 660 -23.17 34.30 -10.39
CA PRO A 660 -21.89 34.37 -9.69
C PRO A 660 -21.55 35.82 -9.29
N PRO A 661 -21.00 36.08 -8.10
CA PRO A 661 -20.50 35.14 -7.09
C PRO A 661 -21.50 34.93 -5.93
N TYR A 662 -22.79 34.77 -6.22
CA TYR A 662 -23.84 34.61 -5.21
C TYR A 662 -24.40 33.19 -5.15
N PHE A 663 -24.80 32.77 -3.95
CA PHE A 663 -25.56 31.52 -3.70
C PHE A 663 -26.98 31.86 -3.23
N ILE A 664 -27.98 31.08 -3.62
CA ILE A 664 -29.37 31.18 -3.12
C ILE A 664 -29.47 30.48 -1.77
N ASP A 665 -30.02 31.18 -0.77
CA ASP A 665 -30.33 30.61 0.54
C ASP A 665 -31.85 30.47 0.75
N ILE A 666 -32.23 29.28 1.25
CA ILE A 666 -33.61 28.81 1.47
C ILE A 666 -33.76 28.09 2.82
N SER A 667 -32.87 28.38 3.78
CA SER A 667 -32.70 27.64 5.04
C SER A 667 -33.96 27.54 5.93
N TYR A 668 -35.02 28.31 5.62
CA TYR A 668 -36.27 28.38 6.39
C TYR A 668 -37.36 27.41 5.88
N HIS A 669 -37.16 26.75 4.73
CA HIS A 669 -38.01 25.63 4.30
C HIS A 669 -37.42 24.30 4.84
N PRO A 670 -38.22 23.33 5.32
CA PRO A 670 -37.71 22.05 5.81
C PRO A 670 -36.81 21.37 4.76
N PHE A 671 -35.55 21.17 5.14
CA PHE A 671 -34.43 21.00 4.22
C PHE A 671 -34.23 19.54 3.79
N ARG A 672 -34.06 19.32 2.48
CA ARG A 672 -33.54 18.08 1.89
C ARG A 672 -32.71 18.40 0.64
N ALA A 673 -31.50 18.94 0.80
CA ALA A 673 -30.53 18.89 -0.30
C ALA A 673 -30.07 17.44 -0.50
N LEU A 674 -29.96 17.05 -1.78
CA LEU A 674 -29.48 15.74 -2.21
C LEU A 674 -28.04 15.79 -2.76
N ASP A 675 -27.47 16.98 -2.82
CA ASP A 675 -26.10 17.23 -3.24
C ASP A 675 -25.12 17.23 -2.04
N HIS A 676 -23.82 17.22 -2.31
CA HIS A 676 -22.78 17.31 -1.26
C HIS A 676 -22.76 18.66 -0.53
N LEU A 677 -23.48 19.67 -1.03
CA LEU A 677 -23.88 20.89 -0.32
C LEU A 677 -24.86 20.64 0.87
N ASN A 678 -24.67 19.54 1.61
CA ASN A 678 -25.35 19.28 2.88
C ASN A 678 -24.78 20.24 3.95
N PRO A 679 -25.59 21.11 4.59
CA PRO A 679 -25.12 22.08 5.58
C PRO A 679 -24.44 21.46 6.82
N GLN A 680 -24.63 20.15 7.06
CA GLN A 680 -23.96 19.40 8.13
C GLN A 680 -22.56 18.88 7.72
N LYS A 681 -22.22 18.90 6.42
CA LYS A 681 -20.93 18.46 5.88
C LYS A 681 -20.07 19.60 5.36
N LEU A 682 -20.67 20.72 4.96
CA LEU A 682 -19.95 21.90 4.49
C LEU A 682 -19.22 22.64 5.64
N PRO A 683 -18.12 23.34 5.35
CA PRO A 683 -17.52 24.27 6.31
C PRO A 683 -18.50 25.38 6.71
N ARG A 684 -18.41 25.86 7.96
CA ARG A 684 -19.28 26.92 8.52
C ARG A 684 -19.27 28.25 7.74
N LYS A 685 -18.31 28.44 6.83
CA LYS A 685 -18.27 29.51 5.83
C LYS A 685 -17.77 28.88 4.53
N LEU A 686 -18.66 28.71 3.56
CA LEU A 686 -18.31 28.27 2.21
C LEU A 686 -17.68 29.45 1.47
N LYS A 687 -16.53 29.24 0.80
CA LYS A 687 -15.82 30.31 0.07
C LYS A 687 -15.94 30.22 -1.45
N ALA A 688 -16.14 29.02 -2.00
CA ALA A 688 -16.37 28.79 -3.43
C ALA A 688 -17.44 27.72 -3.63
N GLY A 689 -18.03 27.66 -4.82
CA GLY A 689 -19.03 26.66 -5.18
C GLY A 689 -19.27 26.56 -6.69
N HIS A 690 -20.07 25.57 -7.05
CA HIS A 690 -20.41 25.20 -8.42
C HIS A 690 -21.93 25.02 -8.57
N GLY A 691 -22.39 24.60 -9.76
CA GLY A 691 -23.81 24.35 -10.07
C GLY A 691 -24.52 25.38 -10.93
N TYR A 692 -23.78 26.40 -11.38
CA TYR A 692 -24.29 27.44 -12.27
C TYR A 692 -24.51 26.92 -13.71
N LEU A 693 -25.04 27.79 -14.59
CA LEU A 693 -25.19 27.49 -16.02
C LEU A 693 -23.84 27.18 -16.67
N SER A 694 -23.83 26.28 -17.66
CA SER A 694 -22.63 25.91 -18.44
C SER A 694 -22.07 27.04 -19.33
N THR A 695 -22.70 28.21 -19.29
CA THR A 695 -22.22 29.46 -19.90
C THR A 695 -21.29 30.25 -18.98
N VAL A 696 -21.23 29.91 -17.69
CA VAL A 696 -20.28 30.50 -16.73
C VAL A 696 -18.90 29.87 -16.97
N GLU A 697 -17.93 30.71 -17.32
CA GLU A 697 -16.58 30.28 -17.70
C GLU A 697 -15.85 29.53 -16.57
N ASP A 698 -16.05 29.95 -15.33
CA ASP A 698 -15.53 29.25 -14.14
C ASP A 698 -16.09 27.83 -13.95
N MET A 699 -17.22 27.48 -14.57
CA MET A 699 -17.77 26.11 -14.50
C MET A 699 -17.15 25.18 -15.54
N LEU A 700 -16.42 25.72 -16.53
CA LEU A 700 -15.78 24.92 -17.56
C LEU A 700 -14.60 24.14 -16.98
N THR A 701 -14.43 22.92 -17.49
CA THR A 701 -13.31 22.05 -17.17
C THR A 701 -12.46 21.77 -18.42
N THR A 702 -11.43 20.94 -18.32
CA THR A 702 -10.55 20.53 -19.41
C THR A 702 -10.49 19.01 -19.51
N PHE A 703 -10.19 18.50 -20.71
CA PHE A 703 -9.95 17.07 -20.95
C PHE A 703 -8.58 16.88 -21.58
N LEU A 704 -7.78 15.98 -21.01
CA LEU A 704 -6.44 15.63 -21.46
C LEU A 704 -6.34 14.12 -21.62
N ALA A 705 -5.68 13.63 -22.66
CA ALA A 705 -5.44 12.20 -22.83
C ALA A 705 -4.12 11.91 -23.56
N TYR A 706 -3.45 10.82 -23.20
CA TYR A 706 -2.13 10.45 -23.70
C TYR A 706 -1.98 8.93 -23.81
N GLY A 707 -1.15 8.47 -24.75
CA GLY A 707 -0.97 7.05 -25.07
C GLY A 707 -1.43 6.70 -26.49
N PRO A 708 -1.29 5.42 -26.90
CA PRO A 708 -1.37 4.99 -28.30
C PRO A 708 -2.70 5.31 -29.00
N ALA A 709 -3.82 5.36 -28.28
CA ALA A 709 -5.13 5.74 -28.85
C ALA A 709 -5.29 7.26 -29.10
N PHE A 710 -4.35 8.09 -28.64
CA PHE A 710 -4.46 9.56 -28.60
C PHE A 710 -3.30 10.29 -29.29
N THR A 711 -2.33 9.58 -29.88
CA THR A 711 -1.13 10.13 -30.54
C THR A 711 -1.40 10.98 -31.80
N GLN A 712 -2.66 11.06 -32.25
CA GLN A 712 -3.10 11.88 -33.40
C GLN A 712 -4.10 12.97 -32.96
N GLY A 713 -4.10 13.34 -31.69
CA GLY A 713 -5.10 14.23 -31.10
C GLY A 713 -6.44 13.54 -30.84
N CYS A 714 -7.46 14.34 -30.56
CA CYS A 714 -8.75 13.82 -30.09
C CYS A 714 -9.67 13.28 -31.20
N GLY A 715 -9.39 13.61 -32.48
CA GLY A 715 -10.26 13.26 -33.61
C GLY A 715 -11.65 13.92 -33.58
N ILE A 716 -11.78 15.07 -32.92
CA ILE A 716 -13.05 15.80 -32.77
C ILE A 716 -13.14 16.91 -33.83
N ASN A 717 -14.20 16.89 -34.65
CA ASN A 717 -14.62 18.05 -35.45
C ASN A 717 -15.67 18.83 -34.64
N ASN A 718 -15.31 19.91 -33.95
CA ASN A 718 -16.30 20.65 -33.14
C ASN A 718 -16.40 22.16 -33.39
N ASN A 719 -17.61 22.58 -33.77
CA ASN A 719 -17.99 23.99 -33.98
C ASN A 719 -18.33 24.70 -32.66
N GLY A 720 -17.46 24.60 -31.64
CA GLY A 720 -17.56 25.39 -30.39
C GLY A 720 -18.50 24.87 -29.30
N SER A 721 -18.97 23.62 -29.39
CA SER A 721 -19.90 23.03 -28.41
C SER A 721 -19.46 21.62 -28.00
N PHE A 722 -18.48 21.53 -27.08
CA PHE A 722 -18.04 20.27 -26.48
C PHE A 722 -18.44 20.22 -25.00
N PHE A 723 -19.18 19.19 -24.61
CA PHE A 723 -19.69 18.98 -23.26
C PHE A 723 -19.05 17.76 -22.58
N THR A 724 -19.27 17.60 -21.27
CA THR A 724 -18.82 16.44 -20.49
C THR A 724 -19.27 15.10 -21.09
N TYR A 725 -20.45 15.02 -21.70
CA TYR A 725 -20.92 13.81 -22.39
C TYR A 725 -20.16 13.48 -23.69
N ASP A 726 -19.54 14.47 -24.35
CA ASP A 726 -18.75 14.26 -25.57
C ASP A 726 -17.37 13.64 -25.29
N VAL A 727 -16.95 13.59 -24.02
CA VAL A 727 -15.77 12.85 -23.57
C VAL A 727 -16.00 11.33 -23.65
N PHE A 728 -17.22 10.85 -23.38
CA PHE A 728 -17.51 9.42 -23.27
C PHE A 728 -17.14 8.61 -24.53
N PRO A 729 -17.49 9.01 -25.77
CA PRO A 729 -17.09 8.28 -26.97
C PRO A 729 -15.56 8.16 -27.13
N ILE A 730 -14.80 9.14 -26.64
CA ILE A 730 -13.34 9.17 -26.71
C ILE A 730 -12.74 8.13 -25.77
N ILE A 731 -13.10 8.17 -24.48
CA ILE A 731 -12.62 7.20 -23.48
C ILE A 731 -13.16 5.78 -23.73
N HIS A 732 -14.38 5.65 -24.27
CA HIS A 732 -14.92 4.37 -24.73
C HIS A 732 -14.10 3.80 -25.89
N LYS A 733 -13.82 4.59 -26.93
CA LYS A 733 -13.00 4.15 -28.07
C LYS A 733 -11.60 3.73 -27.62
N ALA A 734 -11.00 4.46 -26.68
CA ALA A 734 -9.71 4.11 -26.11
C ALA A 734 -9.71 2.78 -25.33
N LEU A 735 -10.79 2.45 -24.61
CA LEU A 735 -10.88 1.18 -23.85
C LEU A 735 -11.26 -0.03 -24.70
N PHE A 736 -12.17 0.15 -25.67
CA PHE A 736 -12.77 -0.95 -26.43
C PHE A 736 -12.29 -1.07 -27.88
N SER A 737 -11.42 -0.16 -28.34
CA SER A 737 -10.94 -0.06 -29.73
C SER A 737 -12.06 0.15 -30.78
N LYS A 738 -13.28 0.48 -30.32
CA LYS A 738 -14.50 0.66 -31.12
C LYS A 738 -15.33 1.83 -30.54
N PRO A 739 -16.06 2.61 -31.37
CA PRO A 739 -16.98 3.62 -30.86
C PRO A 739 -18.08 2.98 -30.00
N PRO A 740 -18.72 3.73 -29.09
CA PRO A 740 -19.88 3.22 -28.35
C PRO A 740 -21.01 2.85 -29.31
N PRO A 741 -21.85 1.85 -28.97
CA PRO A 741 -23.08 1.60 -29.71
C PRO A 741 -23.96 2.86 -29.66
N PRO A 742 -24.72 3.17 -30.74
CA PRO A 742 -25.59 4.34 -30.75
C PRO A 742 -26.61 4.24 -29.61
N VAL A 743 -26.78 5.34 -28.87
CA VAL A 743 -27.74 5.42 -27.77
C VAL A 743 -29.13 5.11 -28.32
N ALA A 744 -29.82 4.16 -27.70
CA ALA A 744 -31.19 3.82 -28.06
C ALA A 744 -32.10 5.00 -27.70
N THR A 745 -32.33 5.91 -28.65
CA THR A 745 -33.25 7.04 -28.48
C THR A 745 -34.64 6.51 -28.20
N SER A 746 -35.20 6.85 -27.05
CA SER A 746 -36.61 6.67 -26.70
C SER A 746 -37.50 7.63 -27.49
N SER A 747 -37.45 7.54 -28.82
CA SER A 747 -38.34 8.27 -29.72
C SER A 747 -39.76 7.70 -29.60
N THR A 748 -40.56 8.33 -28.74
CA THR A 748 -42.00 8.04 -28.58
C THR A 748 -42.77 8.51 -29.83
N THR A 749 -42.63 7.77 -30.92
CA THR A 749 -43.57 7.80 -32.06
C THR A 749 -44.39 6.53 -32.03
N PRO A 750 -45.73 6.59 -31.81
CA PRO A 750 -46.55 5.39 -31.76
C PRO A 750 -46.58 4.73 -33.15
N LYS A 751 -46.16 3.46 -33.21
CA LYS A 751 -46.42 2.61 -34.38
C LYS A 751 -47.94 2.59 -34.62
N PRO A 752 -48.42 2.80 -35.86
CA PRO A 752 -49.84 2.64 -36.17
C PRO A 752 -50.29 1.21 -35.86
N THR A 753 -51.47 1.09 -35.25
CA THR A 753 -52.06 -0.18 -34.85
C THR A 753 -52.36 -1.04 -36.08
N GLU A 754 -51.81 -2.26 -36.13
CA GLU A 754 -52.21 -3.24 -37.15
C GLU A 754 -53.67 -3.63 -36.95
N SER A 755 -54.53 -3.28 -37.91
CA SER A 755 -55.85 -3.87 -38.07
C SER A 755 -55.94 -4.58 -39.42
N LYS A 756 -56.53 -5.77 -39.41
CA LYS A 756 -56.59 -6.72 -40.54
C LYS A 756 -57.32 -6.13 -41.76
N THR A 757 -56.82 -6.43 -42.97
CA THR A 757 -57.56 -6.80 -44.21
C THR A 757 -56.51 -7.06 -45.31
N THR A 758 -56.17 -8.31 -45.68
CA THR A 758 -56.80 -9.14 -46.74
C THR A 758 -56.54 -8.66 -48.19
N THR A 759 -55.60 -9.31 -48.91
CA THR A 759 -55.47 -9.46 -50.40
C THR A 759 -55.31 -8.14 -51.22
N THR A 760 -54.42 -7.97 -52.22
CA THR A 760 -54.26 -8.73 -53.48
C THR A 760 -53.03 -8.24 -54.29
N THR A 761 -52.63 -8.98 -55.32
CA THR A 761 -51.52 -8.77 -56.28
C THR A 761 -51.67 -7.62 -57.30
N SER A 762 -50.56 -6.92 -57.60
CA SER A 762 -50.13 -6.31 -58.90
C SER A 762 -48.89 -5.41 -58.65
N THR A 763 -47.71 -5.47 -59.27
CA THR A 763 -47.26 -5.46 -60.69
C THR A 763 -47.34 -4.10 -61.40
N THR A 764 -46.25 -3.71 -62.11
CA THR A 764 -46.04 -2.57 -63.06
C THR A 764 -45.39 -1.30 -62.43
N THR A 765 -44.08 -1.02 -62.62
CA THR A 765 -43.40 -0.25 -63.73
C THR A 765 -43.87 1.21 -63.81
N THR A 766 -43.01 2.26 -63.81
CA THR A 766 -42.46 2.92 -65.03
C THR A 766 -41.66 4.21 -64.68
N THR A 767 -40.36 4.26 -65.07
CA THR A 767 -39.59 5.37 -65.74
C THR A 767 -39.32 6.73 -65.04
N THR A 768 -38.09 7.17 -64.72
CA THR A 768 -36.91 7.68 -65.52
C THR A 768 -37.01 9.12 -66.06
N ILE A 769 -36.12 10.03 -65.62
CA ILE A 769 -35.31 11.02 -66.42
C ILE A 769 -34.04 11.33 -65.55
N THR A 770 -32.78 11.00 -65.90
CA THR A 770 -31.76 11.75 -66.70
C THR A 770 -31.63 13.25 -66.33
N THR A 771 -30.44 13.88 -66.23
CA THR A 771 -29.32 13.97 -67.19
C THR A 771 -27.93 14.18 -66.56
N SER A 772 -26.88 13.72 -67.26
CA SER A 772 -25.45 14.05 -67.02
C SER A 772 -25.04 15.37 -67.74
N PRO A 773 -23.77 15.83 -67.67
CA PRO A 773 -22.73 15.29 -68.58
C PRO A 773 -21.32 15.08 -67.96
N SER A 774 -20.46 14.40 -68.72
CA SER A 774 -19.12 13.91 -68.37
C SER A 774 -18.00 14.47 -69.27
N VAL A 775 -16.75 14.56 -68.74
CA VAL A 775 -15.44 14.77 -69.41
C VAL A 775 -14.33 14.30 -68.42
N ALA A 776 -13.09 13.88 -68.74
CA ALA A 776 -12.50 12.96 -69.74
C ALA A 776 -10.97 12.79 -69.42
N THR A 777 -10.17 11.79 -69.84
CA THR A 777 -10.34 10.35 -70.17
C THR A 777 -8.95 9.68 -70.27
N THR A 778 -8.54 8.86 -69.26
CA THR A 778 -7.53 7.75 -69.38
C THR A 778 -6.05 8.20 -69.62
N THR A 779 -4.94 7.46 -69.41
CA THR A 779 -4.47 6.08 -69.73
C THR A 779 -3.12 5.84 -68.97
N MET A 780 -2.50 4.67 -68.73
CA MET A 780 -2.50 3.31 -69.34
C MET A 780 -2.28 2.16 -68.33
N GLN A 781 -2.34 0.91 -68.79
CA GLN A 781 -2.38 -0.34 -68.00
C GLN A 781 -1.11 -1.22 -68.09
N THR A 782 -0.89 -2.03 -67.03
CA THR A 782 -0.38 -3.44 -66.90
C THR A 782 0.61 -4.08 -67.90
N PRO A 783 1.37 -5.09 -67.43
CA PRO A 783 1.00 -6.46 -67.80
C PRO A 783 1.00 -7.53 -66.66
N LYS A 784 0.28 -8.63 -66.94
CA LYS A 784 0.28 -9.97 -66.28
C LYS A 784 1.30 -10.89 -67.02
N PRO A 785 1.41 -12.21 -66.74
CA PRO A 785 1.58 -12.92 -65.47
C PRO A 785 2.72 -13.98 -65.54
N GLU A 786 3.32 -14.42 -64.43
CA GLU A 786 4.12 -15.67 -64.42
C GLU A 786 4.08 -16.40 -63.06
N ALA A 787 4.52 -17.67 -63.03
CA ALA A 787 4.04 -18.68 -62.08
C ALA A 787 5.15 -19.45 -61.34
N ILE A 788 4.74 -20.27 -60.35
CA ILE A 788 5.56 -21.30 -59.65
C ILE A 788 6.58 -20.66 -58.66
N SER A 789 6.79 -21.11 -57.42
CA SER A 789 6.65 -22.45 -56.83
C SER A 789 6.05 -22.48 -55.41
N SER A 790 5.41 -23.60 -55.09
CA SER A 790 5.18 -24.02 -53.71
C SER A 790 6.46 -24.57 -53.08
N ALA A 791 6.96 -23.94 -52.01
CA ALA A 791 8.04 -24.48 -51.19
C ALA A 791 7.90 -24.11 -49.71
N GLY A 792 7.86 -25.11 -48.84
CA GLY A 792 8.37 -24.98 -47.47
C GLY A 792 7.50 -24.28 -46.42
N GLN A 793 6.19 -24.52 -46.34
CA GLN A 793 5.45 -24.21 -45.10
C GLN A 793 5.80 -25.26 -44.02
N SER A 794 6.94 -25.10 -43.35
CA SER A 794 7.34 -25.96 -42.23
C SER A 794 6.36 -25.77 -41.08
N SER A 795 5.50 -26.78 -40.88
CA SER A 795 4.47 -26.70 -39.86
C SER A 795 5.11 -26.59 -38.47
N GLY A 796 4.67 -25.64 -37.64
CA GLY A 796 5.18 -25.42 -36.27
C GLY A 796 4.91 -26.57 -35.29
N TRP A 797 4.53 -27.74 -35.80
CA TRP A 797 4.47 -29.00 -35.07
C TRP A 797 5.86 -29.50 -34.68
N GLU A 798 6.89 -29.32 -35.51
CA GLU A 798 8.25 -29.76 -35.16
C GLU A 798 8.79 -29.03 -33.93
N PHE A 799 8.55 -27.72 -33.83
CA PHE A 799 8.93 -26.94 -32.64
C PHE A 799 8.14 -27.36 -31.38
N LYS A 800 6.85 -27.69 -31.53
CA LYS A 800 6.02 -28.22 -30.44
C LYS A 800 6.42 -29.63 -30.03
N PHE A 801 6.83 -30.48 -30.97
CA PHE A 801 7.37 -31.81 -30.69
C PHE A 801 8.74 -31.73 -30.01
N ALA A 802 9.64 -30.87 -30.49
CA ALA A 802 10.94 -30.65 -29.87
C ALA A 802 10.79 -30.10 -28.44
N LEU A 803 9.96 -29.08 -28.23
CA LEU A 803 9.69 -28.52 -26.90
C LEU A 803 9.00 -29.56 -25.99
N GLY A 804 8.04 -30.33 -26.53
CA GLY A 804 7.40 -31.44 -25.81
C GLY A 804 8.40 -32.52 -25.39
N MET A 805 9.31 -32.93 -26.27
CA MET A 805 10.38 -33.89 -25.95
C MET A 805 11.37 -33.34 -24.92
N ILE A 806 11.73 -32.05 -24.99
CA ILE A 806 12.58 -31.40 -23.99
C ILE A 806 11.87 -31.36 -22.63
N CYS A 807 10.58 -31.03 -22.58
CA CYS A 807 9.79 -31.04 -21.35
C CYS A 807 9.64 -32.45 -20.75
N THR A 808 9.44 -33.50 -21.57
CA THR A 808 9.39 -34.89 -21.07
C THR A 808 10.77 -35.38 -20.62
N LEU A 809 11.85 -35.08 -21.34
CA LEU A 809 13.22 -35.35 -20.88
C LEU A 809 13.51 -34.66 -19.54
N PHE A 810 13.11 -33.40 -19.39
CA PHE A 810 13.31 -32.66 -18.13
C PHE A 810 12.47 -33.26 -17.00
N ALA A 811 11.21 -33.63 -17.25
CA ALA A 811 10.37 -34.32 -16.27
C ALA A 811 10.94 -35.71 -15.89
N ILE A 812 11.51 -36.45 -16.85
CA ILE A 812 12.20 -37.73 -16.61
C ILE A 812 13.46 -37.52 -15.78
N ILE A 813 14.26 -36.48 -16.06
CA ILE A 813 15.44 -36.12 -15.26
C ILE A 813 15.05 -35.69 -13.85
N LEU A 814 13.93 -34.97 -13.69
CA LEU A 814 13.44 -34.53 -12.38
C LEU A 814 12.85 -35.70 -11.58
N LEU A 815 12.17 -36.64 -12.24
CA LEU A 815 11.72 -37.90 -11.65
C LEU A 815 12.90 -38.83 -11.30
N LEU A 816 13.91 -38.94 -12.16
CA LEU A 816 15.16 -39.64 -11.87
C LEU A 816 15.90 -38.97 -10.71
N GLY A 817 15.95 -37.64 -10.66
CA GLY A 817 16.51 -36.87 -9.56
C GLY A 817 15.76 -37.11 -8.25
N LEU A 818 14.42 -37.13 -8.28
CA LEU A 818 13.59 -37.47 -7.12
C LEU A 818 13.74 -38.94 -6.71
N VAL A 819 13.86 -39.87 -7.66
CA VAL A 819 14.11 -41.30 -7.40
C VAL A 819 15.53 -41.50 -6.85
N ILE A 820 16.54 -40.82 -7.38
CA ILE A 820 17.91 -40.81 -6.87
C ILE A 820 17.94 -40.20 -5.47
N VAL A 821 17.28 -39.06 -5.23
CA VAL A 821 17.12 -38.49 -3.87
C VAL A 821 16.35 -39.42 -2.95
N ARG A 822 15.38 -40.20 -3.45
CA ARG A 822 14.61 -41.18 -2.66
C ARG A 822 15.39 -42.48 -2.42
N LEU A 823 16.31 -42.85 -3.31
CA LEU A 823 17.24 -43.98 -3.17
C LEU A 823 18.44 -43.61 -2.29
N LEU A 824 18.97 -42.40 -2.42
CA LEU A 824 19.96 -41.80 -1.51
C LEU A 824 19.34 -41.63 -0.13
N ARG A 825 18.10 -41.12 -0.01
CA ARG A 825 17.34 -41.18 1.26
C ARG A 825 17.19 -42.61 1.74
N LYS A 826 16.76 -43.59 0.92
CA LYS A 826 16.70 -45.01 1.36
C LYS A 826 18.07 -45.58 1.79
N LYS A 827 19.18 -45.07 1.24
CA LYS A 827 20.55 -45.47 1.62
C LYS A 827 21.04 -44.77 2.90
N TYR A 828 20.56 -43.55 3.18
CA TYR A 828 20.89 -42.75 4.37
C TYR A 828 19.92 -42.99 5.56
N VAL A 829 18.69 -43.43 5.29
CA VAL A 829 17.62 -43.72 6.27
C VAL A 829 17.63 -45.20 6.72
N ARG A 830 18.52 -46.02 6.16
CA ARG A 830 18.65 -47.43 6.57
C ARG A 830 19.36 -47.61 7.92
N ASP A 831 20.13 -46.62 8.38
CA ASP A 831 20.87 -46.70 9.65
C ASP A 831 20.22 -45.96 10.83
N ASP A 832 19.19 -45.13 10.63
CA ASP A 832 18.61 -44.39 11.77
C ASP A 832 17.10 -44.09 11.61
N ARG A 833 16.34 -44.53 12.62
CA ARG A 833 14.96 -44.11 12.99
C ARG A 833 13.79 -44.55 12.13
N VAL A 834 13.42 -45.82 12.33
CA VAL A 834 12.02 -46.17 12.62
C VAL A 834 11.51 -45.30 13.79
N ARG A 835 10.24 -44.87 13.75
CA ARG A 835 9.52 -43.95 14.67
C ARG A 835 9.76 -42.43 14.44
N LEU A 836 8.93 -41.81 13.59
CA LEU A 836 8.27 -40.50 13.87
C LEU A 836 7.21 -40.00 12.85
N PHE A 837 6.87 -40.73 11.78
CA PHE A 837 6.20 -40.11 10.61
C PHE A 837 4.67 -40.30 10.44
N ASP A 838 3.98 -41.04 11.33
CA ASP A 838 2.56 -41.38 11.12
C ASP A 838 1.54 -40.38 11.70
N SER A 839 1.97 -39.25 12.27
CA SER A 839 1.08 -38.38 13.08
C SER A 839 0.62 -37.07 12.44
N PHE A 840 0.80 -36.85 11.13
CA PHE A 840 0.49 -35.55 10.50
C PHE A 840 -0.36 -35.56 9.22
N THR A 841 -0.74 -36.72 8.67
CA THR A 841 -1.36 -36.79 7.33
C THR A 841 -2.89 -37.00 7.28
N GLU A 842 -3.57 -37.32 8.40
CA GLU A 842 -5.01 -37.63 8.38
C GLU A 842 -5.93 -36.54 8.98
N ALA A 843 -5.39 -35.50 9.61
CA ALA A 843 -6.19 -34.53 10.38
C ALA A 843 -6.92 -33.44 9.56
N LYS A 844 -7.43 -33.77 8.36
CA LYS A 844 -8.31 -32.89 7.55
C LYS A 844 -9.26 -33.66 6.62
N PHE A 845 -10.31 -34.25 7.16
CA PHE A 845 -11.65 -34.32 6.54
C PHE A 845 -12.70 -34.53 7.65
N PHE A 846 -13.96 -34.16 7.39
CA PHE A 846 -15.10 -34.11 8.32
C PHE A 846 -15.08 -33.03 9.42
N VAL A 847 -15.74 -31.90 9.11
CA VAL A 847 -16.63 -31.20 10.05
C VAL A 847 -17.99 -31.13 9.36
N GLY A 848 -18.98 -31.89 9.84
CA GLY A 848 -20.31 -31.94 9.26
C GLY A 848 -21.18 -33.05 9.85
N ASN A 849 -22.38 -32.65 10.27
CA ASN A 849 -23.52 -33.41 10.79
C ASN A 849 -23.51 -34.02 12.21
N GLU A 850 -24.71 -33.86 12.81
CA GLU A 850 -25.39 -34.62 13.87
C GLU A 850 -24.76 -34.65 15.27
N ASN A 851 -25.37 -34.07 16.30
CA ASN A 851 -26.67 -34.31 16.94
C ASN A 851 -26.90 -35.74 17.48
N GLN A 852 -27.12 -35.77 18.80
CA GLN A 852 -27.82 -36.79 19.60
C GLN A 852 -27.13 -38.14 19.97
N GLN A 853 -27.41 -38.49 21.24
CA GLN A 853 -27.55 -39.83 21.83
C GLN A 853 -26.32 -40.71 22.16
N HIS A 854 -26.09 -40.81 23.48
CA HIS A 854 -26.07 -42.06 24.26
C HIS A 854 -25.27 -43.29 23.76
N GLN A 855 -24.21 -43.59 24.54
CA GLN A 855 -24.08 -44.80 25.38
C GLN A 855 -23.73 -46.16 24.73
N VAL A 856 -22.96 -46.95 25.49
CA VAL A 856 -22.71 -48.42 25.43
C VAL A 856 -21.55 -48.94 24.54
N ASP A 857 -20.63 -49.63 25.24
CA ASP A 857 -19.74 -50.77 24.92
C ASP A 857 -19.38 -51.19 23.48
N GLY A 858 -18.20 -51.80 23.32
CA GLY A 858 -18.05 -52.85 22.30
C GLY A 858 -16.66 -53.11 21.71
N MET A 859 -15.78 -53.71 22.49
CA MET A 859 -14.72 -54.69 22.14
C MET A 859 -14.62 -55.24 20.69
N ARG A 860 -13.37 -55.60 20.28
CA ARG A 860 -12.94 -56.50 19.17
C ARG A 860 -12.84 -55.90 17.75
N ASP A 861 -12.01 -56.43 16.83
CA ASP A 861 -10.69 -57.12 16.92
C ASP A 861 -10.08 -57.21 15.49
N SER A 862 -8.76 -57.36 15.40
CA SER A 862 -8.01 -58.07 14.34
C SER A 862 -8.27 -57.86 12.82
N ARG A 863 -7.20 -57.42 12.12
CA ARG A 863 -6.72 -57.86 10.77
C ARG A 863 -7.57 -57.54 9.53
N VAL A 864 -7.00 -56.79 8.57
CA VAL A 864 -6.12 -57.30 7.48
C VAL A 864 -5.00 -56.28 7.25
#